data_AF-A0A168M0I8-F1
#
_entry.id   AF-A0A168M0I8-F1
#
_cell.length_a   1.000
_cell.length_b   1.000
_cell.length_c   1.000
_cell.angle_alpha   90.00
_cell.angle_beta   90.00
_cell.angle_gamma   90.00
#
_symmetry.space_group_name_H-M   'P 1'
#
loop_
_entity.id
_entity.type
_entity.pdbx_description
1 polymer ?
#
loop_
_entity_poly.entity_id
_entity_poly.type
_entity_poly.pdbx_seq_one_letter_code
_entity_poly.pdbx_strand_id
1 'polypeptide(L)'
;MKPVVREHIQQLDVSLGGGIVSDKIRVDTIDNPILIIGLGGTGIDALLRLKYQINRRFKLPEDPLSKKKRDKPDNVEFLAFETNEQDRGKKYKGVGLDPINEFVLLSNAEIGGLLQNRSVLEPYITDWLSPEMSITDGMNGAAGVRQAGRLLLFTKINQVVQAIDKKIKTLSVGTNKKLMVFMLTGLAGGTGSGCFLDIAYIVRGIIERDHGSAGVDRVNTLGYLFTPDINLSNKSLSEHTREYIKKNGYAALKELDYWMNVDSRGERFQQRYGNILTVNSPLPPFNLCHLISATNTEGKLLENAYDYCMNVTAENITNFMASEEKASGEEFAIHDYISNISTNIAQMNKMYPANYDYNIIGASSAVLPIEEMTTYLAFRLFGKMEKMFEKAPSQDEVETFARKLGIDLDTMVKTFESRVPEPLPGFENSERLSYSNVVKNQLISMDTELEQNFLARAREEYIKAKKQLPGEIVGQFTEQIRRIFLHPEQGPFFVSRLIYTEKGFSLLKMLLSYIETLRENLHRIPRDIEAAREQANERLGDAKSAFVSKDKKKNIYIEAKINEYWLQADVERTEQMIEFYEDLHELLNNENTRIYNVYTEILNALNAIFEKNGEILIEGDEQSDHKGNKTYYWNLVSVPDISKVIGKMMESKDVDDLIRDFTLELLNHSNQWVREQEVDIVSSISEFLGDKFGDLITQSMEDFLIMKFGHEESIEKFVERNIASKLDEEAVPVFHLSNSSGNLYFPSWGFVSVPVGAPSILKGIRNYQDNSVGKSHFTIKESQVKNRIFWLNTKNGVPLFVYTPLKVYEESYERTILDKEGIGRHLVQTEKANWTYLPSPIPERSWGETYLNTRVQSYNARVRNEFTKALSLNVIVEKDIDQNTSNRFTVVMTQSFNLSDYLRGFDLQLDSPKPNLGEVKRALNELKRLLSQGLEKVSNKDIFGSISEDMAKENLIRTPELITRVREELAKYDKIGAKATEFELLLNQHQVEDKWLDQFIEALYTETITKKGALYVYDRDPEEEAWEPFANLMKSQNYVEFEVFGHFLGLDEKSKSTLLRKSARRGTELTASEDITSLIAKLDELYETFLNGRDQLEYEKIELANGEETYQFYKQMLSKLNDIRRKLK
;
A
#
# COMPACT_ATOMS: atom_id res chain seq x y z
N MET A 1 34.83 -19.85 -1.57
CA MET A 1 34.03 -18.60 -1.58
C MET A 1 32.94 -18.59 -0.53
N LYS A 2 32.84 -17.48 0.23
CA LYS A 2 31.86 -17.29 1.32
C LYS A 2 30.45 -16.93 0.78
N PRO A 3 29.36 -17.31 1.46
CA PRO A 3 27.99 -17.07 0.98
C PRO A 3 27.65 -15.59 0.72
N VAL A 4 28.08 -14.69 1.62
CA VAL A 4 27.81 -13.23 1.51
C VAL A 4 28.45 -12.63 0.26
N VAL A 5 29.69 -13.04 -0.06
CA VAL A 5 30.41 -12.61 -1.26
C VAL A 5 29.68 -13.08 -2.52
N ARG A 6 29.20 -14.34 -2.51
CA ARG A 6 28.44 -14.90 -3.63
C ARG A 6 27.12 -14.16 -3.85
N GLU A 7 26.40 -13.83 -2.78
CA GLU A 7 25.15 -13.06 -2.87
C GLU A 7 25.39 -11.64 -3.42
N HIS A 8 26.47 -10.98 -3.01
CA HIS A 8 26.86 -9.68 -3.56
C HIS A 8 27.20 -9.74 -5.05
N ILE A 9 28.01 -10.73 -5.49
CA ILE A 9 28.36 -10.87 -6.91
C ILE A 9 27.13 -11.22 -7.76
N GLN A 10 26.17 -11.97 -7.22
CA GLN A 10 24.89 -12.26 -7.89
C GLN A 10 24.04 -11.01 -8.19
N GLN A 11 24.26 -9.89 -7.50
CA GLN A 11 23.57 -8.63 -7.81
C GLN A 11 24.00 -8.04 -9.17
N LEU A 12 25.09 -8.53 -9.75
CA LEU A 12 25.55 -8.16 -11.09
C LEU A 12 24.87 -8.99 -12.19
N ASP A 13 24.15 -10.05 -11.85
CA ASP A 13 23.54 -10.96 -12.84
C ASP A 13 22.35 -10.30 -13.55
N VAL A 14 22.52 -10.00 -14.84
CA VAL A 14 21.50 -9.34 -15.68
C VAL A 14 20.24 -10.21 -15.82
N SER A 15 20.37 -11.54 -15.79
CA SER A 15 19.21 -12.46 -15.84
C SER A 15 18.33 -12.39 -14.58
N LEU A 16 18.89 -11.90 -13.47
CA LEU A 16 18.16 -11.66 -12.23
C LEU A 16 17.73 -10.19 -12.10
N GLY A 17 17.91 -9.39 -13.15
CA GLY A 17 17.64 -7.95 -13.17
C GLY A 17 18.68 -7.12 -12.44
N GLY A 18 19.89 -7.66 -12.24
CA GLY A 18 21.07 -6.96 -11.78
C GLY A 18 21.83 -6.28 -12.91
N GLY A 19 23.03 -5.79 -12.60
CA GLY A 19 23.91 -5.09 -13.55
C GLY A 19 24.69 -3.96 -12.87
N ILE A 20 25.57 -3.29 -13.62
CA ILE A 20 26.41 -2.22 -13.09
C ILE A 20 25.72 -0.86 -13.26
N VAL A 21 25.36 -0.23 -12.15
CA VAL A 21 24.84 1.14 -12.11
C VAL A 21 25.96 2.10 -11.73
N SER A 22 26.32 3.00 -12.64
CA SER A 22 27.29 4.06 -12.35
C SER A 22 26.68 5.16 -11.49
N ASP A 23 27.43 5.67 -10.51
CA ASP A 23 26.98 6.81 -9.72
C ASP A 23 26.91 8.11 -10.53
N LYS A 24 27.62 8.18 -11.66
CA LYS A 24 27.62 9.36 -12.54
C LYS A 24 26.27 9.63 -13.22
N ILE A 25 25.38 8.63 -13.28
CA ILE A 25 24.04 8.75 -13.87
C ILE A 25 22.92 8.86 -12.82
N ARG A 26 23.27 8.77 -11.53
CA ARG A 26 22.30 8.89 -10.44
C ARG A 26 21.92 10.35 -10.23
N VAL A 27 20.65 10.59 -9.96
CA VAL A 27 20.09 11.94 -9.74
C VAL A 27 19.70 12.14 -8.28
N ASP A 28 19.50 13.39 -7.87
CA ASP A 28 18.98 13.69 -6.55
C ASP A 28 17.45 13.53 -6.53
N THR A 29 16.92 13.19 -5.35
CA THR A 29 15.49 13.30 -5.10
C THR A 29 15.10 14.76 -4.89
N ILE A 30 13.81 15.01 -4.95
CA ILE A 30 13.20 16.26 -4.49
C ILE A 30 13.41 16.43 -2.97
N ASP A 31 13.39 17.65 -2.46
CA ASP A 31 13.66 17.91 -1.03
C ASP A 31 12.54 17.49 -0.07
N ASN A 32 11.35 17.18 -0.59
CA ASN A 32 10.21 16.77 0.23
C ASN A 32 10.47 15.41 0.91
N PRO A 33 10.04 15.22 2.16
CA PRO A 33 10.01 13.90 2.77
C PRO A 33 8.97 13.01 2.07
N ILE A 34 9.32 11.75 1.80
CA ILE A 34 8.51 10.81 1.02
C ILE A 34 8.32 9.49 1.79
N LEU A 35 7.06 9.12 2.03
CA LEU A 35 6.67 7.84 2.60
C LEU A 35 5.89 7.02 1.57
N ILE A 36 6.36 5.81 1.28
CA ILE A 36 5.71 4.92 0.31
C ILE A 36 5.17 3.70 1.05
N ILE A 37 3.86 3.48 0.97
CA ILE A 37 3.15 2.43 1.69
C ILE A 37 2.56 1.42 0.70
N GLY A 38 2.99 0.16 0.77
CA GLY A 38 2.41 -0.96 0.02
C GLY A 38 1.42 -1.75 0.88
N LEU A 39 0.19 -1.94 0.41
CA LEU A 39 -0.86 -2.69 1.13
C LEU A 39 -1.33 -3.90 0.34
N GLY A 40 -1.17 -5.08 0.95
CA GLY A 40 -1.53 -6.36 0.32
C GLY A 40 -0.54 -6.79 -0.78
N GLY A 41 -0.67 -8.02 -1.27
CA GLY A 41 0.25 -8.60 -2.26
C GLY A 41 0.47 -7.75 -3.52
N THR A 42 -0.58 -7.19 -4.11
CA THR A 42 -0.47 -6.29 -5.28
C THR A 42 0.17 -4.95 -4.94
N GLY A 43 -0.13 -4.39 -3.77
CA GLY A 43 0.53 -3.16 -3.30
C GLY A 43 2.02 -3.36 -3.04
N ILE A 44 2.40 -4.52 -2.48
CA ILE A 44 3.79 -4.92 -2.25
C ILE A 44 4.52 -5.16 -3.57
N ASP A 45 3.87 -5.75 -4.57
CA ASP A 45 4.46 -5.93 -5.91
C ASP A 45 4.82 -4.60 -6.58
N ALA A 46 3.95 -3.60 -6.45
CA ALA A 46 4.21 -2.24 -6.92
C ALA A 46 5.33 -1.57 -6.10
N LEU A 47 5.28 -1.72 -4.76
CA LEU A 47 6.28 -1.18 -3.83
C LEU A 47 7.69 -1.69 -4.14
N LEU A 48 7.84 -2.99 -4.40
CA LEU A 48 9.13 -3.61 -4.73
C LEU A 48 9.69 -3.11 -6.07
N ARG A 49 8.84 -2.91 -7.08
CA ARG A 49 9.24 -2.32 -8.37
C ARG A 49 9.66 -0.86 -8.22
N LEU A 50 8.92 -0.09 -7.42
CA LEU A 50 9.28 1.29 -7.09
C LEU A 50 10.58 1.37 -6.29
N LYS A 51 10.77 0.52 -5.26
CA LYS A 51 12.02 0.44 -4.50
C LYS A 51 13.19 0.07 -5.41
N TYR A 52 13.01 -0.87 -6.32
CA TYR A 52 14.01 -1.21 -7.35
C TYR A 52 14.36 0.00 -8.22
N GLN A 53 13.38 0.72 -8.75
CA GLN A 53 13.66 1.91 -9.57
C GLN A 53 14.34 3.03 -8.77
N ILE A 54 13.93 3.28 -7.53
CA ILE A 54 14.54 4.26 -6.62
C ILE A 54 16.01 3.90 -6.36
N ASN A 55 16.28 2.63 -6.03
CA ASN A 55 17.62 2.13 -5.76
C ASN A 55 18.58 2.32 -6.95
N ARG A 56 18.09 2.31 -8.20
CA ARG A 56 18.95 2.42 -9.38
C ARG A 56 19.04 3.84 -9.96
N ARG A 57 18.10 4.73 -9.65
CA ARG A 57 18.07 6.08 -10.22
C ARG A 57 18.61 7.16 -9.31
N PHE A 58 18.41 7.03 -8.00
CA PHE A 58 18.76 8.09 -7.07
C PHE A 58 20.14 7.90 -6.46
N LYS A 59 20.76 9.01 -6.06
CA LYS A 59 21.98 8.95 -5.26
C LYS A 59 21.69 8.28 -3.93
N LEU A 60 22.56 7.35 -3.55
CA LEU A 60 22.42 6.56 -2.35
C LEU A 60 23.43 7.07 -1.31
N PRO A 61 22.98 7.56 -0.15
CA PRO A 61 23.88 8.04 0.88
C PRO A 61 24.72 6.91 1.45
N GLU A 62 25.95 7.23 1.83
CA GLU A 62 26.86 6.31 2.50
C GLU A 62 26.62 6.34 4.01
N ASP A 63 26.57 5.16 4.63
CA ASP A 63 26.50 5.06 6.07
C ASP A 63 27.83 5.51 6.72
N PRO A 64 27.84 6.51 7.62
CA PRO A 64 29.08 7.08 8.14
C PRO A 64 30.00 6.09 8.86
N LEU A 65 29.42 5.04 9.47
CA LEU A 65 30.11 4.05 10.28
C LEU A 65 30.60 2.87 9.43
N SER A 66 29.69 2.25 8.68
CA SER A 66 29.98 1.05 7.90
C SER A 66 30.58 1.35 6.52
N LYS A 67 30.53 2.63 6.08
CA LYS A 67 30.97 3.08 4.76
C LYS A 67 30.24 2.43 3.58
N LYS A 68 29.12 1.74 3.86
CA LYS A 68 28.29 1.10 2.83
C LYS A 68 27.26 2.07 2.30
N LYS A 69 26.99 2.02 0.99
CA LYS A 69 25.84 2.71 0.39
C LYS A 69 24.54 2.11 0.94
N ARG A 70 23.62 2.99 1.32
CA ARG A 70 22.25 2.59 1.68
C ARG A 70 21.48 2.13 0.45
N ASP A 71 20.34 1.49 0.64
CA ASP A 71 19.51 0.99 -0.45
C ASP A 71 18.50 2.02 -0.99
N LYS A 72 18.43 3.21 -0.36
CA LYS A 72 17.50 4.31 -0.68
C LYS A 72 18.03 5.69 -0.22
N PRO A 73 17.50 6.80 -0.77
CA PRO A 73 17.78 8.17 -0.29
C PRO A 73 17.29 8.43 1.15
N ASP A 74 17.93 9.37 1.86
CA ASP A 74 17.62 9.66 3.28
C ASP A 74 16.21 10.22 3.49
N ASN A 75 15.63 10.92 2.51
CA ASN A 75 14.29 11.49 2.58
C ASN A 75 13.19 10.54 2.11
N VAL A 76 13.49 9.25 1.92
CA VAL A 76 12.54 8.24 1.43
C VAL A 76 12.42 7.09 2.43
N GLU A 77 11.19 6.76 2.83
CA GLU A 77 10.89 5.58 3.66
C GLU A 77 9.85 4.67 3.02
N PHE A 78 10.01 3.35 3.26
CA PHE A 78 9.10 2.33 2.80
C PHE A 78 8.39 1.65 3.98
N LEU A 79 7.14 1.26 3.77
CA LEU A 79 6.39 0.43 4.70
C LEU A 79 5.42 -0.49 3.94
N ALA A 80 5.37 -1.75 4.32
CA ALA A 80 4.47 -2.74 3.76
C ALA A 80 3.62 -3.37 4.86
N PHE A 81 2.35 -3.60 4.54
CA PHE A 81 1.42 -4.31 5.41
C PHE A 81 0.80 -5.48 4.66
N GLU A 82 0.96 -6.69 5.21
CA GLU A 82 0.39 -7.91 4.66
C GLU A 82 0.03 -8.89 5.76
N THR A 83 -1.05 -9.64 5.54
CA THR A 83 -1.57 -10.71 6.39
C THR A 83 -0.95 -12.08 6.09
N ASN A 84 -0.41 -12.27 4.89
CA ASN A 84 0.27 -13.49 4.47
C ASN A 84 1.78 -13.45 4.80
N GLU A 85 2.25 -14.41 5.61
CA GLU A 85 3.66 -14.50 6.02
C GLU A 85 4.61 -14.81 4.84
N GLN A 86 4.11 -15.49 3.80
CA GLN A 86 4.93 -15.87 2.63
C GLN A 86 5.47 -14.66 1.86
N ASP A 87 4.78 -13.51 1.95
CA ASP A 87 5.19 -12.27 1.27
C ASP A 87 6.35 -11.56 1.99
N ARG A 88 6.73 -11.97 3.21
CA ARG A 88 7.82 -11.35 3.99
C ARG A 88 9.19 -11.47 3.30
N GLY A 89 9.41 -12.56 2.57
CA GLY A 89 10.67 -12.84 1.85
C GLY A 89 10.64 -12.43 0.37
N LYS A 90 9.58 -11.75 -0.08
CA LYS A 90 9.38 -11.43 -1.50
C LYS A 90 10.44 -10.45 -1.99
N LYS A 91 11.03 -10.77 -3.15
CA LYS A 91 12.04 -9.93 -3.82
C LYS A 91 11.61 -9.67 -5.27
N TYR A 92 11.94 -8.48 -5.78
CA TYR A 92 11.85 -8.14 -7.19
C TYR A 92 13.25 -7.78 -7.68
N LYS A 93 13.77 -8.54 -8.65
CA LYS A 93 15.11 -8.34 -9.21
C LYS A 93 16.21 -8.16 -8.15
N GLY A 94 16.22 -9.06 -7.15
CA GLY A 94 17.15 -9.01 -6.01
C GLY A 94 16.80 -8.02 -4.90
N VAL A 95 15.97 -7.00 -5.16
CA VAL A 95 15.54 -6.00 -4.18
C VAL A 95 14.38 -6.54 -3.34
N GLY A 96 14.52 -6.50 -2.02
CA GLY A 96 13.49 -6.90 -1.06
C GLY A 96 13.17 -5.79 -0.06
N LEU A 97 12.22 -6.08 0.83
CA LEU A 97 11.89 -5.23 1.97
C LEU A 97 12.71 -5.69 3.19
N ASP A 98 13.14 -4.73 4.02
CA ASP A 98 13.69 -5.05 5.34
C ASP A 98 12.59 -5.71 6.20
N PRO A 99 12.75 -6.98 6.60
CA PRO A 99 11.72 -7.75 7.30
C PRO A 99 11.45 -7.28 8.74
N ILE A 100 12.23 -6.31 9.24
CA ILE A 100 12.13 -5.71 10.57
C ILE A 100 11.60 -4.28 10.46
N ASN A 101 12.17 -3.46 9.57
CA ASN A 101 11.88 -2.02 9.53
C ASN A 101 10.90 -1.58 8.44
N GLU A 102 10.69 -2.40 7.41
CA GLU A 102 9.85 -2.04 6.25
C GLU A 102 8.64 -2.96 6.08
N PHE A 103 8.56 -4.09 6.80
CA PHE A 103 7.44 -5.04 6.70
C PHE A 103 6.73 -5.24 8.04
N VAL A 104 5.42 -5.04 8.06
CA VAL A 104 4.55 -5.30 9.22
C VAL A 104 3.58 -6.42 8.88
N LEU A 105 3.79 -7.57 9.52
CA LEU A 105 2.90 -8.73 9.38
C LEU A 105 1.63 -8.53 10.21
N LEU A 106 0.48 -8.54 9.54
CA LEU A 106 -0.85 -8.38 10.12
C LEU A 106 -1.51 -9.70 10.53
N SER A 107 -0.79 -10.84 10.49
CA SER A 107 -1.37 -12.15 10.81
C SER A 107 -1.69 -12.31 12.30
N ASN A 108 -2.72 -13.12 12.58
CA ASN A 108 -3.08 -13.52 13.93
C ASN A 108 -3.73 -14.91 13.94
N ALA A 109 -3.04 -15.90 14.52
CA ALA A 109 -3.52 -17.27 14.63
C ALA A 109 -4.79 -17.42 15.50
N GLU A 110 -5.01 -16.50 16.43
CA GLU A 110 -6.11 -16.57 17.40
C GLU A 110 -7.42 -15.94 16.90
N ILE A 111 -7.46 -15.47 15.64
CA ILE A 111 -8.60 -14.71 15.11
C ILE A 111 -9.91 -15.50 15.15
N GLY A 112 -9.86 -16.81 14.92
CA GLY A 112 -11.04 -17.68 15.02
C GLY A 112 -11.58 -17.73 16.46
N GLY A 113 -10.69 -17.81 17.45
CA GLY A 113 -11.06 -17.76 18.87
C GLY A 113 -11.65 -16.42 19.28
N LEU A 114 -11.09 -15.31 18.77
CA LEU A 114 -11.63 -13.95 19.00
C LEU A 114 -13.07 -13.80 18.48
N LEU A 115 -13.37 -14.38 17.31
CA LEU A 115 -14.71 -14.35 16.74
C LEU A 115 -15.70 -15.32 17.42
N GLN A 116 -15.20 -16.35 18.10
CA GLN A 116 -16.02 -17.21 18.97
C GLN A 116 -16.33 -16.55 20.31
N ASN A 117 -15.40 -15.76 20.86
CA ASN A 117 -15.57 -15.03 22.12
C ASN A 117 -15.62 -13.51 21.91
N ARG A 118 -16.64 -13.04 21.18
CA ARG A 118 -16.78 -11.62 20.80
C ARG A 118 -16.91 -10.64 21.98
N SER A 119 -17.19 -11.14 23.19
CA SER A 119 -17.28 -10.31 24.40
C SER A 119 -15.97 -9.62 24.77
N VAL A 120 -14.83 -10.14 24.28
CA VAL A 120 -13.50 -9.55 24.49
C VAL A 120 -13.12 -8.52 23.44
N LEU A 121 -13.94 -8.35 22.39
CA LEU A 121 -13.67 -7.37 21.35
C LEU A 121 -14.01 -5.97 21.84
N GLU A 122 -13.06 -5.06 21.69
CA GLU A 122 -13.22 -3.67 22.07
C GLU A 122 -14.30 -2.96 21.22
N PRO A 123 -14.97 -1.93 21.76
CA PRO A 123 -16.01 -1.18 21.05
C PRO A 123 -15.57 -0.66 19.67
N TYR A 124 -14.31 -0.20 19.56
CA TYR A 124 -13.76 0.31 18.30
C TYR A 124 -13.57 -0.76 17.20
N ILE A 125 -13.80 -2.04 17.51
CA ILE A 125 -13.91 -3.17 16.57
C ILE A 125 -15.38 -3.53 16.35
N THR A 126 -16.16 -3.66 17.43
CA THR A 126 -17.57 -4.09 17.35
C THR A 126 -18.50 -3.06 16.70
N ASP A 127 -18.10 -1.80 16.62
CA ASP A 127 -18.85 -0.74 15.92
C ASP A 127 -18.96 -0.95 14.39
N TRP A 128 -18.05 -1.74 13.79
CA TRP A 128 -18.04 -1.99 12.35
C TRP A 128 -18.06 -3.49 11.96
N LEU A 129 -17.55 -4.37 12.81
CA LEU A 129 -17.43 -5.80 12.50
C LEU A 129 -18.81 -6.48 12.47
N SER A 130 -19.07 -7.30 11.44
CA SER A 130 -20.33 -8.03 11.39
C SER A 130 -20.49 -9.01 12.55
N PRO A 131 -21.66 -9.04 13.22
CA PRO A 131 -21.95 -10.00 14.29
C PRO A 131 -21.95 -11.45 13.77
N GLU A 132 -22.20 -11.64 12.47
CA GLU A 132 -22.25 -12.95 11.80
C GLU A 132 -20.91 -13.33 11.15
N MET A 133 -19.91 -12.46 11.19
CA MET A 133 -18.60 -12.71 10.58
C MET A 133 -17.92 -13.97 11.18
N SER A 134 -17.42 -14.86 10.33
CA SER A 134 -16.69 -16.05 10.79
C SER A 134 -15.50 -16.35 9.88
N ILE A 135 -14.34 -16.58 10.48
CA ILE A 135 -13.13 -17.10 9.81
C ILE A 135 -12.43 -18.07 10.76
N THR A 136 -11.80 -19.10 10.19
CA THR A 136 -11.19 -20.19 10.97
C THR A 136 -9.69 -20.01 11.19
N ASP A 137 -8.99 -19.34 10.28
CA ASP A 137 -7.54 -19.09 10.36
C ASP A 137 -7.21 -17.69 9.81
N GLY A 138 -6.24 -17.03 10.43
CA GLY A 138 -5.68 -15.72 10.04
C GLY A 138 -4.18 -15.77 9.75
N MET A 139 -3.57 -16.95 9.70
CA MET A 139 -2.15 -17.13 9.37
C MET A 139 -1.87 -17.14 7.86
N ASN A 140 -2.79 -17.70 7.06
CA ASN A 140 -2.66 -17.79 5.59
C ASN A 140 -3.34 -16.63 4.86
N GLY A 141 -3.33 -15.44 5.47
CA GLY A 141 -3.93 -14.23 4.96
C GLY A 141 -5.45 -14.12 5.14
N ALA A 142 -6.03 -13.06 4.58
CA ALA A 142 -7.45 -12.72 4.75
C ALA A 142 -8.43 -13.57 3.92
N ALA A 143 -7.96 -14.61 3.20
CA ALA A 143 -8.76 -15.51 2.35
C ALA A 143 -9.71 -14.80 1.36
N GLY A 144 -9.34 -13.59 0.90
CA GLY A 144 -10.21 -12.79 0.03
C GLY A 144 -11.41 -12.14 0.73
N VAL A 145 -11.48 -12.14 2.07
CA VAL A 145 -12.55 -11.46 2.83
C VAL A 145 -12.07 -10.12 3.37
N ARG A 146 -12.79 -9.04 3.05
CA ARG A 146 -12.34 -7.66 3.33
C ARG A 146 -12.38 -7.33 4.82
N GLN A 147 -13.46 -7.66 5.53
CA GLN A 147 -13.51 -7.49 6.99
C GLN A 147 -12.50 -8.35 7.74
N ALA A 148 -12.11 -9.51 7.21
CA ALA A 148 -11.05 -10.32 7.80
C ALA A 148 -9.71 -9.57 7.75
N GLY A 149 -9.36 -8.99 6.60
CA GLY A 149 -8.17 -8.14 6.45
C GLY A 149 -8.20 -6.95 7.42
N ARG A 150 -9.33 -6.25 7.51
CA ARG A 150 -9.53 -5.14 8.46
C ARG A 150 -9.40 -5.61 9.92
N LEU A 151 -9.98 -6.75 10.28
CA LEU A 151 -9.87 -7.28 11.65
C LEU A 151 -8.42 -7.63 12.01
N LEU A 152 -7.70 -8.28 11.09
CA LEU A 152 -6.28 -8.59 11.24
C LEU A 152 -5.44 -7.33 11.47
N LEU A 153 -5.67 -6.27 10.68
CA LEU A 153 -5.12 -4.94 10.92
C LEU A 153 -5.42 -4.44 12.35
N PHE A 154 -6.66 -4.56 12.80
CA PHE A 154 -7.08 -4.09 14.12
C PHE A 154 -6.46 -4.88 15.27
N THR A 155 -6.18 -6.18 15.08
CA THR A 155 -5.44 -6.98 16.09
C THR A 155 -4.00 -6.51 16.28
N LYS A 156 -3.42 -5.81 15.29
CA LYS A 156 -2.07 -5.23 15.32
C LYS A 156 -2.08 -3.70 15.29
N ILE A 157 -3.21 -3.05 15.59
CA ILE A 157 -3.39 -1.64 15.27
C ILE A 157 -2.38 -0.72 15.94
N ASN A 158 -2.02 -1.01 17.18
CA ASN A 158 -1.03 -0.23 17.91
C ASN A 158 0.35 -0.29 17.24
N GLN A 159 0.76 -1.48 16.78
CA GLN A 159 2.00 -1.67 16.03
C GLN A 159 1.96 -0.94 14.68
N VAL A 160 0.82 -0.98 13.98
CA VAL A 160 0.61 -0.27 12.70
C VAL A 160 0.77 1.24 12.88
N VAL A 161 0.04 1.82 13.83
CA VAL A 161 0.09 3.26 14.12
C VAL A 161 1.51 3.67 14.51
N GLN A 162 2.18 2.90 15.37
CA GLN A 162 3.56 3.17 15.77
C GLN A 162 4.57 3.05 14.62
N ALA A 163 4.40 2.08 13.73
CA ALA A 163 5.27 1.90 12.58
C ALA A 163 5.18 3.10 11.62
N ILE A 164 3.95 3.57 11.31
CA ILE A 164 3.72 4.76 10.48
C ILE A 164 4.27 6.01 11.19
N ASP A 165 3.94 6.21 12.46
CA ASP A 165 4.39 7.36 13.26
C ASP A 165 5.93 7.44 13.34
N LYS A 166 6.60 6.30 13.53
CA LYS A 166 8.07 6.22 13.51
C LYS A 166 8.64 6.68 12.16
N LYS A 167 8.10 6.20 11.04
CA LYS A 167 8.57 6.61 9.70
C LYS A 167 8.35 8.09 9.43
N ILE A 168 7.17 8.61 9.78
CA ILE A 168 6.85 10.05 9.65
C ILE A 168 7.82 10.89 10.47
N LYS A 169 8.08 10.51 11.72
CA LYS A 169 9.02 11.22 12.60
C LYS A 169 10.45 11.21 12.04
N THR A 170 10.93 10.06 11.56
CA THR A 170 12.25 9.96 10.90
C THR A 170 12.35 10.91 9.71
N LEU A 171 11.35 10.90 8.84
CA LEU A 171 11.32 11.76 7.65
C LEU A 171 11.18 13.26 7.97
N SER A 172 10.61 13.61 9.12
CA SER A 172 10.38 15.00 9.51
C SER A 172 11.61 15.64 10.19
N VAL A 173 12.67 14.88 10.46
CA VAL A 173 13.87 15.42 11.11
C VAL A 173 14.55 16.43 10.19
N GLY A 174 14.73 17.67 10.66
CA GLY A 174 15.50 18.70 9.97
C GLY A 174 14.80 19.32 8.75
N THR A 175 13.53 19.01 8.49
CA THR A 175 12.76 19.59 7.38
C THR A 175 11.38 20.05 7.84
N ASN A 176 10.86 21.10 7.21
CA ASN A 176 9.49 21.59 7.39
C ASN A 176 8.64 21.45 6.12
N LYS A 177 9.18 20.78 5.08
CA LYS A 177 8.50 20.56 3.81
C LYS A 177 7.31 19.61 3.97
N LYS A 178 6.38 19.69 3.02
CA LYS A 178 5.17 18.87 3.00
C LYS A 178 5.52 17.40 2.79
N LEU A 179 5.00 16.51 3.65
CA LEU A 179 5.15 15.06 3.52
C LEU A 179 4.36 14.54 2.32
N MET A 180 5.04 13.84 1.43
CA MET A 180 4.44 13.15 0.29
C MET A 180 4.22 11.68 0.64
N VAL A 181 2.97 11.23 0.65
CA VAL A 181 2.62 9.84 0.96
C VAL A 181 2.05 9.16 -0.27
N PHE A 182 2.75 8.13 -0.77
CA PHE A 182 2.30 7.30 -1.88
C PHE A 182 1.72 6.00 -1.35
N MET A 183 0.43 5.76 -1.55
CA MET A 183 -0.25 4.54 -1.13
C MET A 183 -0.53 3.63 -2.32
N LEU A 184 0.07 2.44 -2.31
CA LEU A 184 -0.04 1.44 -3.38
C LEU A 184 -0.90 0.28 -2.89
N THR A 185 -2.04 0.01 -3.53
CA THR A 185 -2.92 -1.07 -3.07
C THR A 185 -3.82 -1.64 -4.16
N GLY A 186 -4.16 -2.93 -4.06
CA GLY A 186 -5.16 -3.57 -4.91
C GLY A 186 -6.56 -3.52 -4.31
N LEU A 187 -7.56 -3.23 -5.14
CA LEU A 187 -8.97 -3.06 -4.72
C LEU A 187 -9.76 -4.38 -4.58
N ALA A 188 -9.16 -5.53 -4.91
CA ALA A 188 -9.87 -6.81 -4.95
C ALA A 188 -9.49 -7.81 -3.83
N GLY A 189 -8.28 -7.73 -3.28
CA GLY A 189 -7.80 -8.68 -2.26
C GLY A 189 -8.33 -8.37 -0.86
N GLY A 190 -8.34 -9.35 0.05
CA GLY A 190 -8.84 -9.16 1.42
C GLY A 190 -8.04 -8.14 2.25
N THR A 191 -6.71 -8.13 2.13
CA THR A 191 -5.82 -7.21 2.87
C THR A 191 -5.87 -5.79 2.31
N GLY A 192 -5.45 -5.59 1.06
CA GLY A 192 -5.33 -4.27 0.45
C GLY A 192 -6.67 -3.51 0.44
N SER A 193 -7.69 -4.13 -0.16
CA SER A 193 -9.04 -3.54 -0.22
C SER A 193 -9.71 -3.44 1.16
N GLY A 194 -9.28 -4.23 2.14
CA GLY A 194 -9.77 -4.23 3.51
C GLY A 194 -9.22 -3.11 4.39
N CYS A 195 -8.02 -2.59 4.06
CA CYS A 195 -7.24 -1.75 4.96
C CYS A 195 -6.93 -0.34 4.43
N PHE A 196 -7.07 -0.08 3.12
CA PHE A 196 -6.57 1.16 2.52
C PHE A 196 -7.19 2.44 3.10
N LEU A 197 -8.50 2.45 3.38
CA LEU A 197 -9.16 3.60 4.00
C LEU A 197 -8.57 3.88 5.39
N ASP A 198 -8.46 2.85 6.22
CA ASP A 198 -7.93 3.00 7.58
C ASP A 198 -6.48 3.49 7.57
N ILE A 199 -5.61 2.93 6.73
CA ILE A 199 -4.21 3.36 6.66
C ILE A 199 -4.10 4.82 6.18
N ALA A 200 -4.92 5.24 5.21
CA ALA A 200 -4.93 6.63 4.74
C ALA A 200 -5.35 7.59 5.86
N TYR A 201 -6.38 7.23 6.61
CA TYR A 201 -6.85 8.04 7.74
C TYR A 201 -5.92 7.98 8.97
N ILE A 202 -5.19 6.88 9.20
CA ILE A 202 -4.14 6.82 10.23
C ILE A 202 -3.01 7.81 9.92
N VAL A 203 -2.54 7.85 8.67
CA VAL A 203 -1.53 8.83 8.23
C VAL A 203 -2.02 10.25 8.48
N ARG A 204 -3.25 10.59 8.04
CA ARG A 204 -3.83 11.92 8.30
C ARG A 204 -3.97 12.21 9.79
N GLY A 205 -4.46 11.24 10.56
CA GLY A 205 -4.66 11.35 11.99
C GLY A 205 -3.37 11.61 12.77
N ILE A 206 -2.27 10.97 12.40
CA ILE A 206 -0.95 11.21 13.02
C ILE A 206 -0.51 12.66 12.76
N ILE A 207 -0.63 13.13 11.52
CA ILE A 207 -0.25 14.49 11.15
C ILE A 207 -1.16 15.54 11.82
N GLU A 208 -2.47 15.31 11.87
CA GLU A 208 -3.44 16.17 12.57
C GLU A 208 -3.21 16.17 14.09
N ARG A 209 -2.83 15.03 14.70
CA ARG A 209 -2.46 14.94 16.12
C ARG A 209 -1.23 15.79 16.43
N ASP A 210 -0.21 15.73 15.58
CA ASP A 210 1.08 16.37 15.84
C ASP A 210 1.09 17.86 15.47
N HIS A 211 0.23 18.30 14.55
CA HIS A 211 0.21 19.68 14.03
C HIS A 211 -1.15 20.40 14.15
N GLY A 212 -2.17 19.77 14.73
CA GLY A 212 -3.51 20.33 14.84
C GLY A 212 -4.17 20.56 13.47
N SER A 213 -5.03 21.58 13.37
CA SER A 213 -5.72 21.92 12.11
C SER A 213 -4.78 22.34 10.98
N ALA A 214 -3.57 22.82 11.30
CA ALA A 214 -2.54 23.13 10.31
C ALA A 214 -1.89 21.88 9.69
N GLY A 215 -2.14 20.69 10.24
CA GLY A 215 -1.64 19.41 9.71
C GLY A 215 -2.16 19.08 8.31
N VAL A 216 -3.34 19.61 7.94
CA VAL A 216 -3.94 19.40 6.60
C VAL A 216 -3.00 19.83 5.48
N ASP A 217 -2.28 20.94 5.67
CA ASP A 217 -1.35 21.47 4.68
C ASP A 217 0.05 20.84 4.75
N ARG A 218 0.31 19.99 5.75
CA ARG A 218 1.60 19.32 5.99
C ARG A 218 1.73 17.95 5.32
N VAL A 219 0.64 17.39 4.79
CA VAL A 219 0.65 16.08 4.12
C VAL A 219 -0.13 16.07 2.81
N ASN A 220 0.43 15.42 1.79
CA ASN A 220 -0.23 15.10 0.54
C ASN A 220 -0.28 13.58 0.40
N THR A 221 -1.48 13.00 0.45
CA THR A 221 -1.67 11.55 0.29
C THR A 221 -2.13 11.25 -1.14
N LEU A 222 -1.33 10.52 -1.91
CA LEU A 222 -1.63 10.11 -3.28
C LEU A 222 -1.90 8.60 -3.29
N GLY A 223 -3.11 8.22 -3.70
CA GLY A 223 -3.50 6.82 -3.86
C GLY A 223 -3.20 6.32 -5.27
N TYR A 224 -2.57 5.15 -5.39
CA TYR A 224 -2.43 4.39 -6.63
C TYR A 224 -3.12 3.04 -6.42
N LEU A 225 -4.36 2.97 -6.89
CA LEU A 225 -5.28 1.87 -6.62
C LEU A 225 -5.45 1.01 -7.87
N PHE A 226 -5.02 -0.24 -7.77
CA PHE A 226 -5.08 -1.21 -8.85
C PHE A 226 -6.49 -1.82 -8.91
N THR A 227 -7.16 -1.66 -10.05
CA THR A 227 -8.53 -2.14 -10.27
C THR A 227 -8.56 -3.66 -10.47
N PRO A 228 -9.73 -4.32 -10.26
CA PRO A 228 -9.83 -5.78 -10.22
C PRO A 228 -9.37 -6.50 -11.50
N ASP A 229 -9.54 -5.86 -12.66
CA ASP A 229 -9.16 -6.39 -13.96
C ASP A 229 -7.66 -6.69 -14.10
N ILE A 230 -6.80 -6.01 -13.32
CA ILE A 230 -5.36 -6.31 -13.25
C ILE A 230 -5.13 -7.74 -12.75
N ASN A 231 -5.75 -8.13 -11.65
CA ASN A 231 -5.64 -9.50 -11.16
C ASN A 231 -6.41 -10.47 -12.08
N LEU A 232 -7.56 -10.07 -12.62
CA LEU A 232 -8.35 -10.92 -13.54
C LEU A 232 -7.67 -11.16 -14.90
N SER A 233 -6.64 -10.39 -15.26
CA SER A 233 -5.83 -10.63 -16.45
C SER A 233 -5.05 -11.94 -16.37
N ASN A 234 -4.79 -12.44 -15.15
CA ASN A 234 -4.19 -13.74 -14.94
C ASN A 234 -5.18 -14.87 -15.29
N LYS A 235 -4.87 -15.61 -16.35
CA LYS A 235 -5.69 -16.71 -16.87
C LYS A 235 -5.67 -17.97 -15.98
N SER A 236 -4.73 -18.10 -15.04
CA SER A 236 -4.62 -19.28 -14.17
C SER A 236 -5.52 -19.24 -12.92
N LEU A 237 -6.24 -18.14 -12.68
CA LEU A 237 -7.13 -18.00 -11.53
C LEU A 237 -8.37 -18.91 -11.62
N SER A 238 -8.75 -19.54 -10.50
CA SER A 238 -9.99 -20.32 -10.39
C SER A 238 -11.23 -19.42 -10.51
N GLU A 239 -12.36 -19.99 -10.95
CA GLU A 239 -13.61 -19.22 -11.09
C GLU A 239 -14.09 -18.63 -9.75
N HIS A 240 -13.96 -19.39 -8.67
CA HIS A 240 -14.24 -18.89 -7.32
C HIS A 240 -13.40 -17.64 -6.98
N THR A 241 -12.12 -17.65 -7.36
CA THR A 241 -11.23 -16.51 -7.16
C THR A 241 -11.63 -15.30 -7.99
N ARG A 242 -11.97 -15.54 -9.26
CA ARG A 242 -12.45 -14.51 -10.18
C ARG A 242 -13.72 -13.83 -9.66
N GLU A 243 -14.66 -14.59 -9.12
CA GLU A 243 -15.91 -14.04 -8.58
C GLU A 243 -15.68 -13.17 -7.35
N TYR A 244 -14.90 -13.61 -6.35
CA TYR A 244 -14.67 -12.74 -5.19
C TYR A 244 -13.89 -11.47 -5.57
N ILE A 245 -12.96 -11.54 -6.54
CA ILE A 245 -12.20 -10.38 -7.02
C ILE A 245 -13.15 -9.29 -7.57
N LYS A 246 -14.14 -9.67 -8.39
CA LYS A 246 -15.15 -8.74 -8.92
C LYS A 246 -15.97 -8.11 -7.80
N LYS A 247 -16.53 -8.95 -6.93
CA LYS A 247 -17.43 -8.55 -5.83
C LYS A 247 -16.74 -7.65 -4.81
N ASN A 248 -15.50 -7.99 -4.42
CA ASN A 248 -14.68 -7.17 -3.52
C ASN A 248 -14.29 -5.86 -4.16
N GLY A 249 -13.86 -5.91 -5.42
CA GLY A 249 -13.53 -4.76 -6.23
C GLY A 249 -14.64 -3.72 -6.25
N TYR A 250 -15.87 -4.16 -6.55
CA TYR A 250 -17.04 -3.29 -6.53
C TYR A 250 -17.30 -2.71 -5.14
N ALA A 251 -17.29 -3.53 -4.08
CA ALA A 251 -17.51 -3.06 -2.72
C ALA A 251 -16.46 -2.01 -2.29
N ALA A 252 -15.19 -2.23 -2.63
CA ALA A 252 -14.09 -1.30 -2.32
C ALA A 252 -14.21 0.01 -3.11
N LEU A 253 -14.55 -0.06 -4.40
CA LEU A 253 -14.79 1.12 -5.24
C LEU A 253 -15.99 1.93 -4.76
N LYS A 254 -17.07 1.26 -4.35
CA LYS A 254 -18.28 1.88 -3.78
C LYS A 254 -17.97 2.65 -2.50
N GLU A 255 -17.16 2.08 -1.61
CA GLU A 255 -16.74 2.74 -0.37
C GLU A 255 -15.73 3.86 -0.62
N LEU A 256 -14.78 3.66 -1.54
CA LEU A 256 -13.85 4.69 -1.98
C LEU A 256 -14.62 5.89 -2.53
N ASP A 257 -15.62 5.68 -3.38
CA ASP A 257 -16.46 6.73 -3.96
C ASP A 257 -17.19 7.56 -2.93
N TYR A 258 -17.74 6.86 -1.94
CA TYR A 258 -18.35 7.50 -0.80
C TYR A 258 -17.33 8.36 -0.05
N TRP A 259 -16.17 7.83 0.33
CA TRP A 259 -15.23 8.57 1.17
C TRP A 259 -14.39 9.61 0.43
N MET A 260 -14.21 9.52 -0.89
CA MET A 260 -13.56 10.56 -1.68
C MET A 260 -14.38 11.85 -1.78
N ASN A 261 -15.71 11.77 -1.65
CA ASN A 261 -16.63 12.91 -1.73
C ASN A 261 -17.15 13.37 -0.33
N VAL A 262 -16.41 13.05 0.74
CA VAL A 262 -16.83 13.25 2.15
C VAL A 262 -17.00 14.73 2.52
N ASP A 263 -16.13 15.58 1.98
CA ASP A 263 -16.09 17.02 2.20
C ASP A 263 -17.35 17.72 1.66
N SER A 264 -17.77 17.36 0.44
CA SER A 264 -18.99 17.89 -0.18
C SER A 264 -20.24 17.53 0.64
N ARG A 265 -20.27 16.37 1.28
CA ARG A 265 -21.40 15.94 2.14
C ARG A 265 -21.36 16.55 3.55
N GLY A 266 -20.28 17.24 3.91
CA GLY A 266 -20.05 17.75 5.26
C GLY A 266 -20.10 16.62 6.31
N GLU A 267 -19.60 15.45 5.94
CA GLU A 267 -19.47 14.28 6.82
C GLU A 267 -18.04 14.21 7.38
N ARG A 268 -17.81 13.31 8.35
CA ARG A 268 -16.48 13.10 8.91
C ARG A 268 -16.20 11.61 9.06
N PHE A 269 -15.05 11.16 8.57
CA PHE A 269 -14.59 9.81 8.85
C PHE A 269 -14.16 9.71 10.31
N GLN A 270 -14.80 8.82 11.07
CA GLN A 270 -14.54 8.62 12.48
C GLN A 270 -14.10 7.19 12.75
N GLN A 271 -12.93 7.03 13.34
CA GLN A 271 -12.43 5.72 13.76
C GLN A 271 -11.43 5.87 14.91
N ARG A 272 -11.58 5.02 15.92
CA ARG A 272 -10.59 4.86 16.98
C ARG A 272 -9.67 3.69 16.64
N TYR A 273 -8.36 3.92 16.71
CA TYR A 273 -7.30 2.96 16.41
C TYR A 273 -6.58 2.61 17.71
N GLY A 274 -7.15 1.65 18.44
CA GLY A 274 -6.67 1.25 19.75
C GLY A 274 -6.78 2.38 20.78
N ASN A 275 -5.75 2.52 21.61
CA ASN A 275 -5.63 3.60 22.60
C ASN A 275 -4.69 4.74 22.16
N ILE A 276 -4.10 4.65 20.97
CA ILE A 276 -3.01 5.54 20.54
C ILE A 276 -3.52 6.69 19.65
N LEU A 277 -4.52 6.44 18.82
CA LEU A 277 -5.00 7.41 17.83
C LEU A 277 -6.52 7.34 17.68
N THR A 278 -7.15 8.52 17.63
CA THR A 278 -8.55 8.68 17.24
C THR A 278 -8.61 9.64 16.08
N VAL A 279 -9.22 9.22 14.97
CA VAL A 279 -9.40 10.03 13.78
C VAL A 279 -10.83 10.52 13.72
N ASN A 280 -10.98 11.80 13.38
CA ASN A 280 -12.25 12.46 13.09
C ASN A 280 -12.00 13.49 11.99
N SER A 281 -11.83 13.04 10.75
CA SER A 281 -11.35 13.88 9.64
C SER A 281 -12.48 14.23 8.66
N PRO A 282 -12.61 15.49 8.21
CA PRO A 282 -13.58 15.90 7.19
C PRO A 282 -13.03 15.76 5.76
N LEU A 283 -11.78 15.29 5.62
CA LEU A 283 -11.06 15.26 4.36
C LEU A 283 -11.13 13.88 3.70
N PRO A 284 -11.08 13.81 2.36
CA PRO A 284 -11.01 12.54 1.66
C PRO A 284 -9.73 11.76 2.02
N PRO A 285 -9.72 10.42 1.86
CA PRO A 285 -8.53 9.61 2.14
C PRO A 285 -7.33 10.03 1.29
N PHE A 286 -7.56 10.48 0.05
CA PHE A 286 -6.50 10.88 -0.89
C PHE A 286 -6.73 12.29 -1.43
N ASN A 287 -5.64 13.05 -1.59
CA ASN A 287 -5.64 14.33 -2.31
C ASN A 287 -5.66 14.12 -3.83
N LEU A 288 -5.01 13.05 -4.30
CA LEU A 288 -5.13 12.55 -5.67
C LEU A 288 -5.33 11.04 -5.63
N CYS A 289 -6.32 10.54 -6.36
CA CYS A 289 -6.62 9.13 -6.45
C CYS A 289 -6.43 8.64 -7.89
N HIS A 290 -5.38 7.85 -8.12
CA HIS A 290 -5.11 7.22 -9.41
C HIS A 290 -5.74 5.83 -9.46
N LEU A 291 -6.53 5.57 -10.51
CA LEU A 291 -7.05 4.25 -10.81
C LEU A 291 -6.23 3.64 -11.95
N ILE A 292 -5.64 2.48 -11.70
CA ILE A 292 -4.79 1.77 -12.65
C ILE A 292 -5.52 0.50 -13.09
N SER A 293 -5.75 0.34 -14.39
CA SER A 293 -6.51 -0.76 -15.01
C SER A 293 -5.68 -1.53 -16.04
N ALA A 294 -6.05 -2.77 -16.29
CA ALA A 294 -5.35 -3.67 -17.22
C ALA A 294 -5.62 -3.38 -18.70
N THR A 295 -6.53 -2.48 -18.99
CA THR A 295 -7.03 -2.21 -20.35
C THR A 295 -6.83 -0.75 -20.72
N ASN A 296 -6.58 -0.47 -21.99
CA ASN A 296 -6.53 0.91 -22.47
C ASN A 296 -7.93 1.56 -22.53
N THR A 297 -8.01 2.81 -22.98
CA THR A 297 -9.29 3.54 -23.10
C THR A 297 -10.34 2.88 -23.99
N GLU A 298 -9.93 2.01 -24.90
CA GLU A 298 -10.80 1.27 -25.84
C GLU A 298 -11.19 -0.12 -25.32
N GLY A 299 -10.73 -0.49 -24.12
CA GLY A 299 -11.00 -1.80 -23.52
C GLY A 299 -10.08 -2.92 -23.99
N LYS A 300 -9.00 -2.60 -24.72
CA LYS A 300 -8.02 -3.60 -25.16
C LYS A 300 -7.11 -4.04 -24.00
N LEU A 301 -7.20 -5.34 -23.73
CA LEU A 301 -6.13 -6.25 -23.35
C LEU A 301 -4.67 -5.74 -23.39
N LEU A 302 -4.05 -5.17 -22.34
CA LEU A 302 -2.61 -4.92 -22.39
C LEU A 302 -1.81 -6.22 -22.30
N GLU A 303 -0.76 -6.33 -23.11
CA GLU A 303 0.17 -7.46 -23.03
C GLU A 303 0.93 -7.41 -21.70
N ASN A 304 1.04 -8.55 -21.02
CA ASN A 304 1.56 -8.64 -19.65
C ASN A 304 1.04 -7.54 -18.70
N ALA A 305 -0.29 -7.29 -18.76
CA ALA A 305 -0.94 -6.16 -18.10
C ALA A 305 -0.56 -5.97 -16.62
N TYR A 306 -0.37 -7.07 -15.87
CA TYR A 306 0.03 -7.00 -14.47
C TYR A 306 1.37 -6.28 -14.30
N ASP A 307 2.43 -6.76 -14.96
CA ASP A 307 3.76 -6.15 -14.88
C ASP A 307 3.78 -4.75 -15.48
N TYR A 308 3.07 -4.54 -16.59
CA TYR A 308 2.94 -3.21 -17.21
C TYR A 308 2.39 -2.20 -16.20
N CYS A 309 1.27 -2.49 -15.54
CA CYS A 309 0.61 -1.58 -14.60
C CYS A 309 1.50 -1.27 -13.38
N MET A 310 2.15 -2.29 -12.82
CA MET A 310 3.05 -2.08 -11.68
C MET A 310 4.25 -1.22 -12.07
N ASN A 311 4.82 -1.44 -13.25
CA ASN A 311 5.98 -0.70 -13.73
C ASN A 311 5.63 0.74 -14.12
N VAL A 312 4.49 0.99 -14.78
CA VAL A 312 4.00 2.34 -15.08
C VAL A 312 3.76 3.14 -13.80
N THR A 313 3.20 2.50 -12.77
CA THR A 313 3.00 3.13 -11.45
C THR A 313 4.34 3.51 -10.81
N ALA A 314 5.28 2.56 -10.76
CA ALA A 314 6.62 2.81 -10.24
C ALA A 314 7.32 3.94 -11.02
N GLU A 315 7.19 3.92 -12.36
CA GLU A 315 7.82 4.89 -13.24
C GLU A 315 7.28 6.30 -13.02
N ASN A 316 5.96 6.43 -12.93
CA ASN A 316 5.29 7.69 -12.68
C ASN A 316 5.73 8.32 -11.35
N ILE A 317 5.75 7.52 -10.27
CA ILE A 317 6.19 7.99 -8.94
C ILE A 317 7.67 8.36 -8.96
N THR A 318 8.52 7.54 -9.58
CA THR A 318 9.95 7.80 -9.68
C THR A 318 10.26 9.09 -10.44
N ASN A 319 9.53 9.39 -11.52
CA ASN A 319 9.66 10.66 -12.22
C ASN A 319 9.19 11.84 -11.37
N PHE A 320 8.12 11.70 -10.59
CA PHE A 320 7.71 12.74 -9.63
C PHE A 320 8.72 12.96 -8.50
N MET A 321 9.57 11.98 -8.20
CA MET A 321 10.60 12.07 -7.16
C MET A 321 11.91 12.68 -7.64
N ALA A 322 12.13 12.87 -8.95
CA ALA A 322 13.38 13.38 -9.49
C ALA A 322 13.48 14.91 -9.40
N SER A 323 14.65 15.42 -8.99
CA SER A 323 14.94 16.85 -8.99
C SER A 323 14.94 17.42 -10.43
N GLU A 324 14.22 18.52 -10.65
CA GLU A 324 14.16 19.24 -11.94
C GLU A 324 15.00 20.54 -11.89
N GLU A 325 15.63 20.94 -13.00
CA GLU A 325 16.19 22.30 -13.16
C GLU A 325 15.07 23.26 -13.59
N LYS A 326 14.68 24.21 -12.74
CA LYS A 326 13.81 25.34 -13.13
C LYS A 326 14.63 26.63 -13.23
N ALA A 327 14.49 27.35 -14.34
CA ALA A 327 15.03 28.70 -14.53
C ALA A 327 14.33 29.79 -13.66
N SER A 328 13.20 29.49 -13.00
CA SER A 328 12.33 30.50 -12.37
C SER A 328 12.23 30.50 -10.84
N GLY A 329 12.89 29.59 -10.12
CA GLY A 329 12.85 29.58 -8.64
C GLY A 329 11.47 29.30 -8.01
N GLU A 330 10.48 28.83 -8.78
CA GLU A 330 9.16 28.44 -8.27
C GLU A 330 9.15 27.03 -7.66
N GLU A 331 8.35 26.87 -6.60
CA GLU A 331 8.15 25.61 -5.88
C GLU A 331 7.59 24.49 -6.80
N PHE A 332 7.75 23.27 -6.31
CA PHE A 332 7.45 21.95 -6.87
C PHE A 332 6.37 21.77 -7.98
N ALA A 333 6.69 21.02 -9.05
CA ALA A 333 5.77 20.73 -10.18
C ALA A 333 4.51 19.90 -9.82
N ILE A 334 4.52 19.10 -8.75
CA ILE A 334 3.32 18.33 -8.35
C ILE A 334 2.26 19.20 -7.68
N HIS A 335 2.64 20.29 -7.00
CA HIS A 335 1.69 21.16 -6.30
C HIS A 335 0.89 21.96 -7.32
N ASP A 336 1.57 22.53 -8.30
CA ASP A 336 0.93 23.19 -9.44
C ASP A 336 0.05 22.21 -10.21
N TYR A 337 0.54 20.98 -10.43
CA TYR A 337 -0.23 19.91 -11.07
C TYR A 337 -1.52 19.59 -10.32
N ILE A 338 -1.45 19.35 -9.00
CA ILE A 338 -2.63 19.06 -8.15
C ILE A 338 -3.62 20.23 -8.20
N SER A 339 -3.14 21.46 -8.00
CA SER A 339 -3.99 22.66 -7.97
C SER A 339 -4.69 22.92 -9.31
N ASN A 340 -3.95 22.77 -10.42
CA ASN A 340 -4.49 22.92 -11.77
C ASN A 340 -5.53 21.86 -12.10
N ILE A 341 -5.31 20.60 -11.69
CA ILE A 341 -6.32 19.54 -11.86
C ILE A 341 -7.60 19.90 -11.12
N SER A 342 -7.52 20.23 -9.83
CA SER A 342 -8.72 20.54 -9.04
C SER A 342 -9.53 21.69 -9.65
N THR A 343 -8.84 22.72 -10.14
CA THR A 343 -9.47 23.87 -10.83
C THR A 343 -10.16 23.43 -12.12
N ASN A 344 -9.51 22.62 -12.95
CA ASN A 344 -10.06 22.14 -14.22
C ASN A 344 -11.26 21.20 -14.02
N ILE A 345 -11.21 20.33 -13.00
CA ILE A 345 -12.32 19.44 -12.64
C ILE A 345 -13.54 20.25 -12.15
N ALA A 346 -13.31 21.34 -11.41
CA ALA A 346 -14.39 22.19 -10.93
C ALA A 346 -15.15 22.90 -12.07
N GLN A 347 -14.46 23.23 -13.17
CA GLN A 347 -15.04 23.89 -14.35
C GLN A 347 -15.59 22.92 -15.39
N MET A 348 -15.32 21.62 -15.27
CA MET A 348 -15.78 20.59 -16.19
C MET A 348 -17.31 20.45 -16.16
N ASN A 349 -17.91 20.20 -17.34
CA ASN A 349 -19.33 19.87 -17.43
C ASN A 349 -19.61 18.48 -16.84
N LYS A 350 -20.35 18.42 -15.72
CA LYS A 350 -20.71 17.18 -15.03
C LYS A 350 -22.08 16.70 -15.49
N MET A 351 -22.11 15.73 -16.40
CA MET A 351 -23.35 15.21 -17.00
C MET A 351 -24.30 14.56 -15.97
N TYR A 352 -23.75 13.91 -14.95
CA TYR A 352 -24.52 13.22 -13.92
C TYR A 352 -24.03 13.63 -12.53
N PRO A 353 -24.86 13.51 -11.48
CA PRO A 353 -24.44 13.71 -10.10
C PRO A 353 -23.61 12.51 -9.62
N ALA A 354 -22.36 12.43 -10.07
CA ALA A 354 -21.37 11.43 -9.71
C ALA A 354 -20.17 12.06 -8.99
N ASN A 355 -19.26 11.23 -8.49
CA ASN A 355 -17.95 11.69 -8.02
C ASN A 355 -17.00 11.79 -9.22
N TYR A 356 -16.29 12.91 -9.37
CA TYR A 356 -15.37 13.20 -10.47
C TYR A 356 -13.97 13.51 -9.95
N ASP A 357 -13.47 12.73 -9.00
CA ASP A 357 -12.19 13.00 -8.30
C ASP A 357 -11.07 11.99 -8.64
N TYR A 358 -11.29 11.11 -9.62
CA TYR A 358 -10.30 10.09 -10.00
C TYR A 358 -9.49 10.50 -11.22
N ASN A 359 -8.24 10.02 -11.23
CA ASN A 359 -7.29 10.28 -12.30
C ASN A 359 -6.83 8.94 -12.89
N ILE A 360 -6.63 8.90 -14.19
CA ILE A 360 -6.10 7.74 -14.90
C ILE A 360 -4.84 8.16 -15.64
N ILE A 361 -3.85 7.26 -15.70
CA ILE A 361 -2.53 7.55 -16.23
C ILE A 361 -2.16 6.59 -17.35
N GLY A 362 -1.39 7.08 -18.31
CA GLY A 362 -0.74 6.32 -19.36
C GLY A 362 0.66 6.85 -19.52
N ALA A 363 1.64 5.96 -19.62
CA ALA A 363 3.03 6.35 -19.70
C ALA A 363 3.79 5.51 -20.71
N SER A 364 4.76 6.15 -21.35
CA SER A 364 5.74 5.51 -22.22
C SER A 364 7.10 6.13 -21.97
N SER A 365 8.17 5.39 -22.25
CA SER A 365 9.52 5.92 -22.10
C SER A 365 10.44 5.42 -23.19
N ALA A 366 11.26 6.31 -23.73
CA ALA A 366 12.42 5.93 -24.53
C ALA A 366 13.66 5.97 -23.63
N VAL A 367 14.44 4.90 -23.61
CA VAL A 367 15.51 4.68 -22.64
C VAL A 367 16.80 4.38 -23.38
N LEU A 368 17.90 4.99 -22.90
CA LEU A 368 19.24 4.57 -23.23
C LEU A 368 19.71 3.58 -22.16
N PRO A 369 20.06 2.33 -22.52
CA PRO A 369 20.31 1.24 -21.57
C PRO A 369 21.71 1.30 -20.94
N ILE A 370 22.08 2.44 -20.33
CA ILE A 370 23.45 2.71 -19.83
C ILE A 370 23.95 1.62 -18.87
N GLU A 371 23.06 1.03 -18.08
CA GLU A 371 23.41 -0.04 -17.15
C GLU A 371 23.89 -1.30 -17.88
N GLU A 372 23.16 -1.71 -18.91
CA GLU A 372 23.52 -2.80 -19.81
C GLU A 372 24.82 -2.47 -20.55
N MET A 373 25.00 -1.22 -21.00
CA MET A 373 26.25 -0.77 -21.62
C MET A 373 27.45 -0.89 -20.66
N THR A 374 27.26 -0.47 -19.41
CA THR A 374 28.31 -0.49 -18.38
C THR A 374 28.66 -1.93 -17.98
N THR A 375 27.66 -2.80 -17.93
CA THR A 375 27.85 -4.24 -17.70
C THR A 375 28.58 -4.89 -18.87
N TYR A 376 28.27 -4.52 -20.11
CA TYR A 376 29.00 -4.99 -21.28
C TYR A 376 30.45 -4.46 -21.34
N LEU A 377 30.69 -3.23 -20.89
CA LEU A 377 32.05 -2.70 -20.72
C LEU A 377 32.87 -3.56 -19.74
N ALA A 378 32.26 -3.97 -18.63
CA ALA A 378 32.91 -4.87 -17.67
C ALA A 378 33.26 -6.22 -18.31
N PHE A 379 32.34 -6.82 -19.07
CA PHE A 379 32.61 -8.02 -19.86
C PHE A 379 33.81 -7.85 -20.80
N ARG A 380 33.87 -6.76 -21.57
CA ARG A 380 34.98 -6.51 -22.48
C ARG A 380 36.30 -6.25 -21.76
N LEU A 381 36.26 -5.59 -20.60
CA LEU A 381 37.43 -5.39 -19.74
C LEU A 381 37.97 -6.73 -19.24
N PHE A 382 37.12 -7.57 -18.65
CA PHE A 382 37.51 -8.87 -18.12
C PHE A 382 38.01 -9.81 -19.22
N GLY A 383 37.40 -9.78 -20.41
CA GLY A 383 37.90 -10.51 -21.58
C GLY A 383 39.31 -10.07 -22.01
N LYS A 384 39.66 -8.79 -21.90
CA LYS A 384 41.05 -8.35 -22.16
C LYS A 384 42.05 -8.84 -21.10
N MET A 385 41.57 -9.10 -19.89
CA MET A 385 42.37 -9.58 -18.78
C MET A 385 42.51 -11.11 -18.74
N GLU A 386 41.80 -11.86 -19.59
CA GLU A 386 41.71 -13.33 -19.59
C GLU A 386 43.07 -14.03 -19.49
N LYS A 387 44.08 -13.55 -20.21
CA LYS A 387 45.45 -14.11 -20.19
C LYS A 387 46.08 -14.14 -18.79
N MET A 388 45.74 -13.18 -17.93
CA MET A 388 46.20 -13.12 -16.54
C MET A 388 45.58 -14.25 -15.70
N PHE A 389 44.34 -14.67 -15.98
CA PHE A 389 43.66 -15.74 -15.25
C PHE A 389 44.33 -17.10 -15.47
N GLU A 390 44.96 -17.31 -16.63
CA GLU A 390 45.67 -18.55 -16.96
C GLU A 390 47.14 -18.56 -16.54
N LYS A 391 47.72 -17.39 -16.24
CA LYS A 391 49.16 -17.28 -15.94
C LYS A 391 49.54 -18.02 -14.66
N ALA A 392 50.53 -18.90 -14.75
CA ALA A 392 51.10 -19.62 -13.63
C ALA A 392 52.63 -19.54 -13.65
N PRO A 393 53.29 -19.56 -12.48
CA PRO A 393 54.75 -19.64 -12.42
C PRO A 393 55.25 -21.01 -12.86
N SER A 394 56.38 -21.00 -13.58
CA SER A 394 57.22 -22.16 -13.82
C SER A 394 57.99 -22.57 -12.55
N GLN A 395 58.49 -23.81 -12.51
CA GLN A 395 59.32 -24.28 -11.41
C GLN A 395 60.54 -23.36 -11.18
N ASP A 396 61.24 -22.98 -12.24
CA ASP A 396 62.41 -22.09 -12.18
C ASP A 396 62.07 -20.72 -11.56
N GLU A 397 60.88 -20.17 -11.84
CA GLU A 397 60.44 -18.90 -11.26
C GLU A 397 60.15 -19.03 -9.75
N VAL A 398 59.55 -20.15 -9.31
CA VAL A 398 59.31 -20.42 -7.88
C VAL A 398 60.64 -20.59 -7.14
N GLU A 399 61.59 -21.34 -7.70
CA GLU A 399 62.91 -21.54 -7.10
C GLU A 399 63.73 -20.25 -7.07
N THR A 400 63.66 -19.44 -8.14
CA THR A 400 64.29 -18.12 -8.19
C THR A 400 63.69 -17.18 -7.15
N PHE A 401 62.37 -17.22 -6.95
CA PHE A 401 61.70 -16.45 -5.91
C PHE A 401 62.16 -16.84 -4.50
N ALA A 402 62.26 -18.14 -4.20
CA ALA A 402 62.76 -18.60 -2.92
C ALA A 402 64.24 -18.22 -2.66
N ARG A 403 65.10 -18.34 -3.68
CA ARG A 403 66.49 -17.85 -3.60
C ARG A 403 66.55 -16.35 -3.34
N LYS A 404 65.66 -15.57 -3.96
CA LYS A 404 65.57 -14.12 -3.73
C LYS A 404 65.13 -13.77 -2.31
N LEU A 405 64.30 -14.60 -1.69
CA LEU A 405 63.93 -14.49 -0.27
C LEU A 405 65.00 -15.07 0.67
N GLY A 406 66.03 -15.73 0.14
CA GLY A 406 67.09 -16.39 0.90
C GLY A 406 66.65 -17.64 1.66
N ILE A 407 65.54 -18.28 1.25
CA ILE A 407 64.94 -19.39 1.97
C ILE A 407 65.31 -20.78 1.42
N ASP A 408 66.13 -20.84 0.37
CA ASP A 408 66.69 -22.10 -0.09
C ASP A 408 67.61 -22.71 0.99
N LEU A 409 67.71 -24.04 1.01
CA LEU A 409 68.41 -24.78 2.06
C LEU A 409 69.85 -24.29 2.26
N ASP A 410 70.62 -24.14 1.19
CA ASP A 410 72.04 -23.76 1.28
C ASP A 410 72.24 -22.36 1.86
N THR A 411 71.42 -21.40 1.45
CA THR A 411 71.44 -20.04 2.01
C THR A 411 71.03 -20.06 3.48
N MET A 412 70.02 -20.85 3.84
CA MET A 412 69.52 -20.94 5.21
C MET A 412 70.51 -21.62 6.15
N VAL A 413 71.21 -22.67 5.71
CA VAL A 413 72.31 -23.30 6.46
C VAL A 413 73.36 -22.25 6.83
N LYS A 414 73.87 -21.52 5.83
CA LYS A 414 74.88 -20.47 6.05
C LYS A 414 74.37 -19.36 6.97
N THR A 415 73.09 -19.03 6.88
CA THR A 415 72.47 -17.99 7.71
C THR A 415 72.44 -18.42 9.18
N PHE A 416 72.03 -19.66 9.46
CA PHE A 416 72.04 -20.24 10.79
C PHE A 416 73.47 -20.36 11.37
N GLU A 417 74.46 -20.63 10.52
CA GLU A 417 75.87 -20.77 10.93
C GLU A 417 76.61 -19.44 11.10
N SER A 418 76.13 -18.34 10.51
CA SER A 418 76.85 -17.07 10.40
C SER A 418 77.29 -16.43 11.73
N ARG A 419 76.62 -16.76 12.84
CA ARG A 419 76.89 -16.23 14.19
C ARG A 419 77.38 -17.29 15.17
N VAL A 420 77.55 -18.53 14.72
CA VAL A 420 78.01 -19.63 15.57
C VAL A 420 79.50 -19.44 15.88
N PRO A 421 79.91 -19.46 17.16
CA PRO A 421 81.31 -19.28 17.53
C PRO A 421 82.15 -20.50 17.13
N GLU A 422 83.44 -20.29 16.89
CA GLU A 422 84.38 -21.40 16.69
C GLU A 422 84.50 -22.23 18.00
N PRO A 423 84.51 -23.57 17.94
CA PRO A 423 84.35 -24.41 19.13
C PRO A 423 85.38 -24.20 20.24
N LEU A 424 86.66 -24.13 19.87
CA LEU A 424 87.77 -23.94 20.80
C LEU A 424 88.92 -23.17 20.11
N PRO A 425 88.82 -21.83 19.99
CA PRO A 425 89.81 -21.04 19.28
C PRO A 425 91.20 -21.18 19.92
N GLY A 426 92.22 -21.50 19.13
CA GLY A 426 93.62 -21.54 19.58
C GLY A 426 93.98 -22.66 20.57
N PHE A 427 93.17 -23.74 20.64
CA PHE A 427 93.40 -24.86 21.57
C PHE A 427 94.80 -25.50 21.46
N GLU A 428 95.43 -25.42 20.28
CA GLU A 428 96.75 -25.96 20.00
C GLU A 428 97.84 -25.42 20.94
N ASN A 429 97.71 -24.14 21.33
CA ASN A 429 98.68 -23.41 22.16
C ASN A 429 98.19 -23.13 23.58
N SER A 430 97.12 -23.80 24.03
CA SER A 430 96.50 -23.56 25.33
C SER A 430 97.18 -24.34 26.45
N GLU A 431 97.74 -23.63 27.45
CA GLU A 431 98.28 -24.26 28.68
C GLU A 431 97.19 -24.98 29.48
N ARG A 432 95.96 -24.45 29.45
CA ARG A 432 94.79 -25.06 30.09
C ARG A 432 94.46 -26.39 29.44
N LEU A 433 94.39 -26.44 28.10
CA LEU A 433 94.16 -27.65 27.31
C LEU A 433 95.47 -28.39 26.97
N SER A 434 96.39 -28.49 27.92
CA SER A 434 97.64 -29.23 27.77
C SER A 434 97.41 -30.75 27.80
N TYR A 435 98.37 -31.52 27.26
CA TYR A 435 98.31 -33.00 27.29
C TYR A 435 98.08 -33.57 28.70
N SER A 436 98.67 -32.94 29.72
CA SER A 436 98.51 -33.38 31.12
C SER A 436 97.06 -33.27 31.59
N ASN A 437 96.39 -32.16 31.24
CA ASN A 437 95.03 -31.86 31.73
C ASN A 437 93.95 -32.61 30.94
N VAL A 438 94.13 -32.79 29.64
CA VAL A 438 93.11 -33.38 28.75
C VAL A 438 93.25 -34.90 28.61
N VAL A 439 94.49 -35.43 28.58
CA VAL A 439 94.76 -36.85 28.24
C VAL A 439 95.27 -37.66 29.42
N LYS A 440 96.31 -37.17 30.13
CA LYS A 440 97.00 -37.93 31.19
C LYS A 440 96.21 -38.01 32.49
N ASN A 441 95.84 -36.86 33.04
CA ASN A 441 95.13 -36.77 34.32
C ASN A 441 93.63 -36.55 34.12
N GLN A 442 93.20 -36.18 32.91
CA GLN A 442 91.80 -35.91 32.54
C GLN A 442 91.09 -34.95 33.51
N LEU A 443 91.82 -33.94 34.00
CA LEU A 443 91.29 -32.87 34.84
C LEU A 443 90.29 -31.98 34.08
N ILE A 444 90.35 -31.98 32.75
CA ILE A 444 89.43 -31.26 31.87
C ILE A 444 88.74 -32.27 30.95
N SER A 445 87.41 -32.28 30.99
CA SER A 445 86.56 -33.06 30.08
C SER A 445 86.29 -32.26 28.82
N MET A 446 86.72 -32.78 27.66
CA MET A 446 86.43 -32.14 26.37
C MET A 446 84.94 -32.06 26.07
N ASP A 447 84.17 -33.04 26.54
CA ASP A 447 82.71 -33.05 26.38
C ASP A 447 82.08 -31.86 27.14
N THR A 448 82.52 -31.61 28.38
CA THR A 448 82.02 -30.47 29.17
C THR A 448 82.43 -29.13 28.58
N GLU A 449 83.65 -29.04 28.04
CA GLU A 449 84.17 -27.81 27.42
C GLU A 449 83.42 -27.46 26.13
N LEU A 450 83.23 -28.44 25.25
CA LEU A 450 82.53 -28.24 23.99
C LEU A 450 81.03 -28.06 24.19
N GLU A 451 80.42 -28.73 25.18
CA GLU A 451 79.02 -28.51 25.55
C GLU A 451 78.78 -27.04 25.97
N GLN A 452 79.56 -26.54 26.93
CA GLN A 452 79.31 -25.23 27.54
C GLN A 452 79.77 -24.06 26.67
N ASN A 453 80.92 -24.17 26.02
CA ASN A 453 81.54 -23.04 25.31
C ASN A 453 81.18 -22.99 23.83
N PHE A 454 80.72 -24.11 23.25
CA PHE A 454 80.36 -24.19 21.84
C PHE A 454 78.89 -24.57 21.64
N LEU A 455 78.49 -25.80 21.99
CA LEU A 455 77.17 -26.34 21.64
C LEU A 455 76.02 -25.51 22.25
N ALA A 456 76.13 -25.12 23.53
CA ALA A 456 75.13 -24.28 24.18
C ALA A 456 74.98 -22.91 23.51
N ARG A 457 76.08 -22.32 23.03
CA ARG A 457 76.07 -21.03 22.32
C ARG A 457 75.56 -21.16 20.89
N ALA A 458 75.95 -22.24 20.20
CA ALA A 458 75.42 -22.57 18.88
C ALA A 458 73.89 -22.75 18.94
N ARG A 459 73.39 -23.52 19.91
CA ARG A 459 71.95 -23.69 20.18
C ARG A 459 71.26 -22.34 20.42
N GLU A 460 71.84 -21.45 21.22
CA GLU A 460 71.27 -20.12 21.47
C GLU A 460 71.13 -19.30 20.18
N GLU A 461 72.17 -19.28 19.33
CA GLU A 461 72.15 -18.57 18.05
C GLU A 461 71.16 -19.20 17.06
N TYR A 462 71.04 -20.53 17.00
CA TYR A 462 70.02 -21.20 16.19
C TYR A 462 68.60 -20.88 16.65
N ILE A 463 68.32 -20.87 17.95
CA ILE A 463 67.01 -20.48 18.50
C ILE A 463 66.70 -19.01 18.17
N LYS A 464 67.70 -18.11 18.27
CA LYS A 464 67.53 -16.69 17.88
C LYS A 464 67.18 -16.57 16.40
N ALA A 465 67.91 -17.27 15.53
CA ALA A 465 67.64 -17.30 14.09
C ALA A 465 66.22 -17.81 13.81
N LYS A 466 65.83 -18.94 14.41
CA LYS A 466 64.49 -19.53 14.31
C LYS A 466 63.37 -18.56 14.71
N LYS A 467 63.58 -17.76 15.77
CA LYS A 467 62.57 -16.80 16.26
C LYS A 467 62.49 -15.51 15.46
N GLN A 468 63.60 -15.01 14.92
CA GLN A 468 63.67 -13.68 14.28
C GLN A 468 63.45 -13.73 12.77
N LEU A 469 64.04 -14.71 12.09
CA LEU A 469 64.06 -14.75 10.62
C LEU A 469 62.67 -14.89 9.96
N PRO A 470 61.70 -15.67 10.50
CA PRO A 470 60.40 -15.80 9.85
C PRO A 470 59.70 -14.45 9.64
N GLY A 471 59.72 -13.57 10.65
CA GLY A 471 59.09 -12.25 10.56
C GLY A 471 59.78 -11.33 9.54
N GLU A 472 61.12 -11.36 9.48
CA GLU A 472 61.89 -10.59 8.50
C GLU A 472 61.61 -11.06 7.07
N ILE A 473 61.58 -12.37 6.85
CA ILE A 473 61.27 -12.99 5.56
C ILE A 473 59.84 -12.67 5.12
N VAL A 474 58.87 -12.71 6.04
CA VAL A 474 57.48 -12.32 5.73
C VAL A 474 57.42 -10.86 5.28
N GLY A 475 58.16 -9.96 5.94
CA GLY A 475 58.25 -8.56 5.50
C GLY A 475 58.77 -8.40 4.06
N GLN A 476 59.86 -9.11 3.73
CA GLN A 476 60.41 -9.12 2.36
C GLN A 476 59.46 -9.77 1.36
N PHE A 477 58.82 -10.87 1.75
CA PHE A 477 57.82 -11.57 0.96
C PHE A 477 56.66 -10.64 0.60
N THR A 478 56.07 -9.92 1.56
CA THR A 478 54.96 -8.99 1.32
C THR A 478 55.36 -7.89 0.33
N GLU A 479 56.57 -7.34 0.44
CA GLU A 479 57.05 -6.31 -0.49
C GLU A 479 57.23 -6.86 -1.92
N GLN A 480 57.85 -8.04 -2.06
CA GLN A 480 58.08 -8.66 -3.37
C GLN A 480 56.77 -9.11 -4.02
N ILE A 481 55.89 -9.77 -3.25
CA ILE A 481 54.59 -10.22 -3.73
C ILE A 481 53.74 -9.02 -4.19
N ARG A 482 53.75 -7.90 -3.46
CA ARG A 482 53.02 -6.70 -3.89
C ARG A 482 53.47 -6.21 -5.27
N ARG A 483 54.78 -6.28 -5.57
CA ARG A 483 55.30 -5.89 -6.90
C ARG A 483 54.84 -6.85 -8.00
N ILE A 484 54.86 -8.15 -7.74
CA ILE A 484 54.39 -9.19 -8.68
C ILE A 484 52.87 -9.09 -8.89
N PHE A 485 52.12 -8.79 -7.83
CA PHE A 485 50.67 -8.64 -7.85
C PHE A 485 50.22 -7.50 -8.77
N LEU A 486 50.97 -6.40 -8.80
CA LEU A 486 50.69 -5.22 -9.64
C LEU A 486 51.30 -5.34 -11.05
N HIS A 487 52.03 -6.42 -11.35
CA HIS A 487 52.66 -6.61 -12.65
C HIS A 487 51.61 -7.08 -13.67
N PRO A 488 51.42 -6.37 -14.81
CA PRO A 488 50.35 -6.66 -15.78
C PRO A 488 50.33 -8.09 -16.32
N GLU A 489 51.51 -8.67 -16.56
CA GLU A 489 51.62 -10.03 -17.10
C GLU A 489 51.54 -11.16 -16.05
N GLN A 490 51.65 -10.84 -14.75
CA GLN A 490 51.69 -11.84 -13.67
C GLN A 490 50.39 -11.75 -12.85
N GLY A 491 50.18 -10.62 -12.18
CA GLY A 491 48.92 -10.32 -11.51
C GLY A 491 48.57 -11.21 -10.30
N PRO A 492 47.34 -11.06 -9.76
CA PRO A 492 46.84 -11.80 -8.60
C PRO A 492 46.87 -13.33 -8.75
N PHE A 493 46.58 -13.86 -9.95
CA PHE A 493 46.53 -15.30 -10.20
C PHE A 493 47.91 -15.94 -10.17
N PHE A 494 48.92 -15.29 -10.76
CA PHE A 494 50.31 -15.75 -10.68
C PHE A 494 50.79 -15.75 -9.23
N VAL A 495 50.50 -14.68 -8.47
CA VAL A 495 50.84 -14.59 -7.04
C VAL A 495 50.23 -15.73 -6.23
N SER A 496 48.92 -15.95 -6.36
CA SER A 496 48.27 -17.02 -5.61
C SER A 496 48.88 -18.39 -5.92
N ARG A 497 49.14 -18.68 -7.20
CA ARG A 497 49.74 -19.96 -7.66
C ARG A 497 51.21 -20.10 -7.27
N LEU A 498 51.97 -18.99 -7.22
CA LEU A 498 53.35 -18.92 -6.73
C LEU A 498 53.42 -19.35 -5.27
N ILE A 499 52.48 -18.88 -4.45
CA ILE A 499 52.43 -19.23 -3.03
C ILE A 499 51.93 -20.67 -2.88
N TYR A 500 50.79 -20.99 -3.49
CA TYR A 500 50.16 -22.30 -3.39
C TYR A 500 49.37 -22.69 -4.64
N THR A 501 49.57 -23.91 -5.11
CA THR A 501 48.67 -24.57 -6.07
C THR A 501 48.49 -26.04 -5.71
N GLU A 502 47.28 -26.58 -5.84
CA GLU A 502 47.00 -28.00 -5.63
C GLU A 502 47.70 -28.88 -6.67
N LYS A 503 47.70 -28.43 -7.93
CA LYS A 503 48.35 -29.12 -9.06
C LYS A 503 49.56 -28.32 -9.50
N GLY A 504 50.76 -28.91 -9.37
CA GLY A 504 52.02 -28.28 -9.76
C GLY A 504 52.91 -27.85 -8.60
N PHE A 505 53.94 -27.08 -8.93
CA PHE A 505 55.01 -26.61 -8.05
C PHE A 505 54.67 -25.24 -7.45
N SER A 506 54.94 -25.03 -6.16
CA SER A 506 54.66 -23.76 -5.46
C SER A 506 55.56 -23.61 -4.25
N LEU A 507 55.64 -22.39 -3.71
CA LEU A 507 56.49 -22.05 -2.58
C LEU A 507 56.18 -22.91 -1.35
N LEU A 508 54.90 -23.03 -0.96
CA LEU A 508 54.52 -23.83 0.22
C LEU A 508 54.88 -25.31 0.08
N LYS A 509 54.66 -25.89 -1.11
CA LYS A 509 55.06 -27.28 -1.38
C LYS A 509 56.58 -27.47 -1.34
N MET A 510 57.33 -26.48 -1.79
CA MET A 510 58.78 -26.50 -1.72
C MET A 510 59.27 -26.43 -0.27
N LEU A 511 58.65 -25.62 0.58
CA LEU A 511 58.94 -25.60 2.02
C LEU A 511 58.68 -26.96 2.67
N LEU A 512 57.56 -27.62 2.34
CA LEU A 512 57.29 -28.98 2.81
C LEU A 512 58.37 -29.97 2.33
N SER A 513 58.84 -29.85 1.09
CA SER A 513 59.95 -30.67 0.57
C SER A 513 61.26 -30.43 1.32
N TYR A 514 61.55 -29.18 1.72
CA TYR A 514 62.72 -28.86 2.54
C TYR A 514 62.61 -29.45 3.94
N ILE A 515 61.43 -29.37 4.57
CA ILE A 515 61.16 -29.99 5.87
C ILE A 515 61.40 -31.51 5.80
N GLU A 516 60.88 -32.19 4.78
CA GLU A 516 61.10 -33.63 4.60
C GLU A 516 62.59 -33.96 4.38
N THR A 517 63.30 -33.17 3.57
CA THR A 517 64.76 -33.35 3.36
C THR A 517 65.54 -33.21 4.67
N LEU A 518 65.20 -32.21 5.48
CA LEU A 518 65.83 -31.99 6.79
C LEU A 518 65.50 -33.11 7.77
N ARG A 519 64.24 -33.60 7.78
CA ARG A 519 63.84 -34.74 8.60
C ARG A 519 64.60 -36.01 8.21
N GLU A 520 64.77 -36.28 6.92
CA GLU A 520 65.58 -37.41 6.45
C GLU A 520 67.05 -37.29 6.88
N ASN A 521 67.62 -36.10 6.80
CA ASN A 521 68.99 -35.84 7.26
C ASN A 521 69.10 -36.03 8.78
N LEU A 522 68.15 -35.52 9.56
CA LEU A 522 68.10 -35.65 11.01
C LEU A 522 68.10 -37.13 11.47
N HIS A 523 67.49 -38.03 10.70
CA HIS A 523 67.51 -39.47 10.98
C HIS A 523 68.89 -40.12 10.77
N ARG A 524 69.78 -39.52 9.96
CA ARG A 524 71.10 -40.07 9.62
C ARG A 524 72.20 -39.62 10.59
N ILE A 525 72.18 -38.34 10.99
CA ILE A 525 73.22 -37.69 11.81
C ILE A 525 73.57 -38.46 13.10
N PRO A 526 72.62 -39.08 13.85
CA PRO A 526 72.96 -39.84 15.07
C PRO A 526 73.96 -40.97 14.85
N ARG A 527 73.93 -41.64 13.69
CA ARG A 527 74.91 -42.70 13.35
C ARG A 527 76.30 -42.11 13.10
N ASP A 528 76.35 -40.94 12.47
CA ASP A 528 77.61 -40.23 12.21
C ASP A 528 78.21 -39.70 13.52
N ILE A 529 77.38 -39.24 14.46
CA ILE A 529 77.81 -38.87 15.82
C ILE A 529 78.41 -40.08 16.54
N GLU A 530 77.76 -41.24 16.47
CA GLU A 530 78.27 -42.47 17.10
C GLU A 530 79.63 -42.87 16.51
N ALA A 531 79.77 -42.86 15.18
CA ALA A 531 81.04 -43.12 14.51
C ALA A 531 82.13 -42.09 14.86
N ALA A 532 81.79 -40.80 14.91
CA ALA A 532 82.72 -39.74 15.31
C ALA A 532 83.14 -39.86 16.78
N ARG A 533 82.23 -40.28 17.66
CA ARG A 533 82.51 -40.56 19.07
C ARG A 533 83.44 -41.76 19.24
N GLU A 534 83.20 -42.85 18.51
CA GLU A 534 84.12 -44.00 18.47
C GLU A 534 85.51 -43.59 17.98
N GLN A 535 85.58 -42.80 16.90
CA GLN A 535 86.83 -42.27 16.37
C GLN A 535 87.55 -41.38 17.41
N ALA A 536 86.84 -40.48 18.08
CA ALA A 536 87.41 -39.64 19.13
C ALA A 536 87.93 -40.47 20.32
N ASN A 537 87.24 -41.54 20.70
CA ASN A 537 87.68 -42.47 21.74
C ASN A 537 88.94 -43.24 21.32
N GLU A 538 89.04 -43.66 20.06
CA GLU A 538 90.25 -44.26 19.50
C GLU A 538 91.42 -43.26 19.55
N ARG A 539 91.21 -42.00 19.12
CA ARG A 539 92.22 -40.94 19.19
C ARG A 539 92.68 -40.64 20.62
N LEU A 540 91.77 -40.75 21.60
CA LEU A 540 92.13 -40.65 23.02
C LEU A 540 93.03 -41.80 23.48
N GLY A 541 92.73 -43.03 23.05
CA GLY A 541 93.57 -44.21 23.30
C GLY A 541 94.98 -44.06 22.71
N ASP A 542 95.05 -43.59 21.47
CA ASP A 542 96.28 -43.20 20.77
C ASP A 542 97.07 -42.14 21.53
N ALA A 543 96.41 -41.12 22.06
CA ALA A 543 97.05 -40.06 22.82
C ALA A 543 97.56 -40.56 24.18
N LYS A 544 96.83 -41.45 24.86
CA LYS A 544 97.23 -42.06 26.15
C LYS A 544 98.47 -42.95 26.01
N SER A 545 98.63 -43.62 24.89
CA SER A 545 99.76 -44.53 24.60
C SER A 545 100.99 -43.83 24.01
N ALA A 546 100.93 -42.52 23.73
CA ALA A 546 102.00 -41.78 23.08
C ALA A 546 103.20 -41.47 24.01
N PHE A 547 104.39 -41.94 23.64
CA PHE A 547 105.66 -41.61 24.33
C PHE A 547 106.41 -40.42 23.70
N VAL A 548 106.24 -40.16 22.39
CA VAL A 548 106.80 -39.04 21.62
C VAL A 548 105.65 -38.31 20.91
N SER A 549 105.77 -36.99 20.67
CA SER A 549 104.75 -36.17 19.97
C SER A 549 103.39 -36.08 20.69
N LYS A 550 103.41 -36.04 22.03
CA LYS A 550 102.24 -36.01 22.91
C LYS A 550 101.26 -34.87 22.58
N ASP A 551 101.75 -33.64 22.37
CA ASP A 551 100.89 -32.50 22.02
C ASP A 551 100.22 -32.65 20.66
N LYS A 552 100.92 -33.23 19.66
CA LYS A 552 100.33 -33.52 18.35
C LYS A 552 99.20 -34.54 18.44
N LYS A 553 99.38 -35.62 19.22
CA LYS A 553 98.33 -36.64 19.42
C LYS A 553 97.15 -36.12 20.24
N LYS A 554 97.40 -35.23 21.22
CA LYS A 554 96.35 -34.49 21.93
C LYS A 554 95.56 -33.59 21.00
N ASN A 555 96.21 -32.82 20.13
CA ASN A 555 95.52 -31.94 19.18
C ASN A 555 94.60 -32.76 18.26
N ILE A 556 95.07 -33.89 17.72
CA ILE A 556 94.24 -34.81 16.91
C ILE A 556 93.02 -35.34 17.69
N TYR A 557 93.16 -35.62 18.99
CA TYR A 557 92.02 -36.01 19.83
C TYR A 557 91.02 -34.86 20.03
N ILE A 558 91.52 -33.64 20.30
CA ILE A 558 90.67 -32.45 20.44
C ILE A 558 89.96 -32.14 19.13
N GLU A 559 90.63 -32.25 17.98
CA GLU A 559 90.04 -32.13 16.64
C GLU A 559 88.94 -33.17 16.39
N ALA A 560 89.17 -34.43 16.76
CA ALA A 560 88.14 -35.48 16.64
C ALA A 560 86.91 -35.19 17.52
N LYS A 561 87.11 -34.64 18.73
CA LYS A 561 86.02 -34.20 19.61
C LYS A 561 85.30 -32.97 19.07
N ILE A 562 86.03 -32.01 18.50
CA ILE A 562 85.43 -30.86 17.81
C ILE A 562 84.54 -31.34 16.66
N ASN A 563 84.97 -32.33 15.88
CA ASN A 563 84.16 -32.91 14.81
C ASN A 563 82.89 -33.61 15.35
N GLU A 564 82.98 -34.37 16.44
CA GLU A 564 81.80 -34.96 17.11
C GLU A 564 80.79 -33.87 17.52
N TYR A 565 81.26 -32.78 18.13
CA TYR A 565 80.39 -31.71 18.62
C TYR A 565 79.84 -30.82 17.50
N TRP A 566 80.53 -30.71 16.35
CA TRP A 566 79.94 -30.12 15.14
C TRP A 566 78.75 -30.94 14.64
N LEU A 567 78.85 -32.28 14.63
CA LEU A 567 77.72 -33.13 14.27
C LEU A 567 76.55 -33.02 15.26
N GLN A 568 76.83 -32.82 16.56
CA GLN A 568 75.78 -32.51 17.55
C GLN A 568 75.15 -31.13 17.31
N ALA A 569 75.95 -30.12 16.95
CA ALA A 569 75.45 -28.81 16.56
C ALA A 569 74.63 -28.87 15.25
N ASP A 570 74.94 -29.80 14.34
CA ASP A 570 74.15 -30.07 13.14
C ASP A 570 72.77 -30.65 13.45
N VAL A 571 72.64 -31.50 14.48
CA VAL A 571 71.33 -31.96 14.97
C VAL A 571 70.50 -30.77 15.44
N GLU A 572 71.07 -29.95 16.33
CA GLU A 572 70.40 -28.75 16.86
C GLU A 572 69.99 -27.78 15.74
N ARG A 573 70.90 -27.51 14.80
CA ARG A 573 70.64 -26.68 13.63
C ARG A 573 69.49 -27.24 12.80
N THR A 574 69.51 -28.54 12.50
CA THR A 574 68.52 -29.21 11.66
C THR A 574 67.14 -29.19 12.32
N GLU A 575 67.04 -29.45 13.62
CA GLU A 575 65.78 -29.35 14.38
C GLU A 575 65.21 -27.93 14.36
N GLN A 576 66.05 -26.92 14.65
CA GLN A 576 65.62 -25.51 14.62
C GLN A 576 65.25 -25.05 13.21
N MET A 577 65.91 -25.56 12.16
CA MET A 577 65.57 -25.29 10.77
C MET A 577 64.22 -25.92 10.37
N ILE A 578 63.91 -27.14 10.84
CA ILE A 578 62.60 -27.77 10.61
C ILE A 578 61.49 -26.89 11.19
N GLU A 579 61.59 -26.52 12.48
CA GLU A 579 60.59 -25.65 13.11
C GLU A 579 60.51 -24.28 12.41
N PHE A 580 61.64 -23.72 11.99
CA PHE A 580 61.67 -22.46 11.22
C PHE A 580 60.85 -22.57 9.92
N TYR A 581 61.04 -23.64 9.15
CA TYR A 581 60.29 -23.81 7.90
C TYR A 581 58.82 -24.13 8.14
N GLU A 582 58.47 -24.82 9.22
CA GLU A 582 57.08 -25.05 9.64
C GLU A 582 56.39 -23.72 10.00
N ASP A 583 57.03 -22.87 10.82
CA ASP A 583 56.53 -21.54 11.18
C ASP A 583 56.39 -20.64 9.94
N LEU A 584 57.39 -20.64 9.05
CA LEU A 584 57.35 -19.87 7.81
C LEU A 584 56.24 -20.36 6.88
N HIS A 585 56.07 -21.67 6.75
CA HIS A 585 54.99 -22.26 5.96
C HIS A 585 53.61 -21.82 6.48
N GLU A 586 53.39 -21.86 7.80
CA GLU A 586 52.14 -21.40 8.40
C GLU A 586 51.88 -19.91 8.14
N LEU A 587 52.88 -19.05 8.32
CA LEU A 587 52.77 -17.61 8.09
C LEU A 587 52.42 -17.29 6.63
N LEU A 588 53.11 -17.90 5.67
CA LEU A 588 52.85 -17.67 4.24
C LEU A 588 51.50 -18.25 3.79
N ASN A 589 51.09 -19.40 4.34
CA ASN A 589 49.77 -19.97 4.08
C ASN A 589 48.63 -19.09 4.62
N ASN A 590 48.81 -18.50 5.80
CA ASN A 590 47.86 -17.57 6.39
C ASN A 590 47.73 -16.29 5.55
N GLU A 591 48.83 -15.72 5.05
CA GLU A 591 48.79 -14.58 4.12
C GLU A 591 48.06 -14.92 2.81
N ASN A 592 48.31 -16.09 2.23
CA ASN A 592 47.64 -16.55 1.01
C ASN A 592 46.13 -16.73 1.20
N THR A 593 45.73 -17.45 2.24
CA THR A 593 44.32 -17.75 2.51
C THR A 593 43.52 -16.52 2.92
N ARG A 594 44.18 -15.53 3.55
CA ARG A 594 43.56 -14.28 3.96
C ARG A 594 43.36 -13.30 2.82
N ILE A 595 44.32 -13.16 1.91
CA ILE A 595 44.34 -12.07 0.93
C ILE A 595 44.29 -12.61 -0.50
N TYR A 596 45.35 -13.28 -0.94
CA TYR A 596 45.58 -13.54 -2.37
C TYR A 596 44.59 -14.57 -2.95
N ASN A 597 44.30 -15.64 -2.22
CA ASN A 597 43.33 -16.64 -2.65
C ASN A 597 41.91 -16.04 -2.74
N VAL A 598 41.51 -15.21 -1.77
CA VAL A 598 40.20 -14.54 -1.73
C VAL A 598 39.99 -13.69 -3.00
N TYR A 599 41.00 -12.94 -3.44
CA TYR A 599 40.90 -12.20 -4.70
C TYR A 599 40.70 -13.10 -5.90
N THR A 600 41.47 -14.17 -6.03
CA THR A 600 41.33 -15.06 -7.19
C THR A 600 39.96 -15.74 -7.23
N GLU A 601 39.39 -16.09 -6.08
CA GLU A 601 38.02 -16.59 -6.01
C GLU A 601 37.02 -15.54 -6.51
N ILE A 602 37.12 -14.30 -6.02
CA ILE A 602 36.21 -13.22 -6.42
C ILE A 602 36.34 -12.90 -7.91
N LEU A 603 37.58 -12.74 -8.41
CA LEU A 603 37.84 -12.44 -9.83
C LEU A 603 37.31 -13.54 -10.74
N ASN A 604 37.46 -14.82 -10.38
CA ASN A 604 36.88 -15.92 -11.13
C ASN A 604 35.35 -15.85 -11.18
N ALA A 605 34.69 -15.55 -10.05
CA ALA A 605 33.24 -15.42 -10.03
C ALA A 605 32.75 -14.19 -10.82
N LEU A 606 33.46 -13.07 -10.76
CA LEU A 606 33.18 -11.89 -11.57
C LEU A 606 33.34 -12.18 -13.06
N ASN A 607 34.43 -12.86 -13.45
CA ASN A 607 34.66 -13.26 -14.84
C ASN A 607 33.51 -14.12 -15.37
N ALA A 608 33.10 -15.15 -14.61
CA ALA A 608 32.00 -16.02 -15.00
C ALA A 608 30.66 -15.28 -15.11
N ILE A 609 30.36 -14.34 -14.20
CA ILE A 609 29.14 -13.53 -14.30
C ILE A 609 29.18 -12.57 -15.48
N PHE A 610 30.31 -11.88 -15.71
CA PHE A 610 30.41 -10.94 -16.82
C PHE A 610 30.40 -11.63 -18.17
N GLU A 611 31.00 -12.82 -18.30
CA GLU A 611 30.90 -13.66 -19.50
C GLU A 611 29.43 -14.02 -19.79
N LYS A 612 28.73 -14.58 -18.81
CA LYS A 612 27.28 -14.88 -18.90
C LYS A 612 26.46 -13.64 -19.26
N ASN A 613 26.71 -12.51 -18.62
CA ASN A 613 26.01 -11.26 -18.90
C ASN A 613 26.30 -10.75 -20.32
N GLY A 614 27.56 -10.85 -20.77
CA GLY A 614 27.98 -10.45 -22.11
C GLY A 614 27.22 -11.22 -23.19
N GLU A 615 27.07 -12.53 -23.03
CA GLU A 615 26.28 -13.38 -23.93
C GLU A 615 24.81 -12.95 -23.98
N ILE A 616 24.17 -12.79 -22.81
CA ILE A 616 22.76 -12.36 -22.71
C ILE A 616 22.54 -11.00 -23.38
N LEU A 617 23.46 -10.05 -23.18
CA LEU A 617 23.33 -8.70 -23.71
C LEU A 617 23.56 -8.63 -25.22
N ILE A 618 24.35 -9.54 -25.80
CA ILE A 618 24.55 -9.64 -27.26
C ILE A 618 23.30 -10.25 -27.94
N GLU A 619 22.63 -11.19 -27.28
CA GLU A 619 21.46 -11.90 -27.82
C GLU A 619 20.12 -11.18 -27.57
N GLY A 620 20.11 -10.13 -26.73
CA GLY A 620 18.89 -9.43 -26.31
C GLY A 620 18.19 -8.61 -27.40
N ASP A 621 16.87 -8.72 -27.46
CA ASP A 621 15.98 -7.96 -28.35
C ASP A 621 15.60 -6.58 -27.77
N GLU A 622 15.37 -5.57 -28.63
CA GLU A 622 15.21 -4.16 -28.25
C GLU A 622 13.90 -3.85 -27.50
N GLN A 623 12.88 -4.72 -27.62
CA GLN A 623 11.50 -4.43 -27.17
C GLN A 623 10.93 -5.46 -26.20
N SER A 624 11.68 -6.51 -25.87
CA SER A 624 11.23 -7.56 -24.97
C SER A 624 12.09 -7.64 -23.72
N ASP A 625 11.47 -7.99 -22.59
CA ASP A 625 12.25 -8.41 -21.42
C ASP A 625 13.01 -9.71 -21.75
N HIS A 626 13.88 -10.17 -20.85
CA HIS A 626 14.63 -11.43 -21.01
C HIS A 626 13.73 -12.69 -21.12
N LYS A 627 12.40 -12.55 -21.06
CA LYS A 627 11.40 -13.61 -21.27
C LYS A 627 10.57 -13.42 -22.54
N GLY A 628 10.85 -12.41 -23.36
CA GLY A 628 10.14 -12.14 -24.61
C GLY A 628 8.90 -11.25 -24.48
N ASN A 629 8.61 -10.66 -23.32
CA ASN A 629 7.39 -9.84 -23.13
C ASN A 629 7.62 -8.37 -23.52
N LYS A 630 6.66 -7.76 -24.25
CA LYS A 630 6.69 -6.32 -24.56
C LYS A 630 6.70 -5.48 -23.28
N THR A 631 7.63 -4.52 -23.17
CA THR A 631 7.76 -3.64 -21.99
C THR A 631 7.13 -2.25 -22.21
N TYR A 632 6.95 -1.46 -21.14
CA TYR A 632 6.41 -0.09 -21.23
C TYR A 632 7.43 0.93 -21.75
N TYR A 633 8.70 0.52 -21.88
CA TYR A 633 9.78 1.36 -22.35
C TYR A 633 10.38 0.79 -23.63
N TRP A 634 10.97 1.67 -24.44
CA TRP A 634 11.67 1.33 -25.65
C TRP A 634 13.15 1.64 -25.47
N ASN A 635 14.01 0.63 -25.63
CA ASN A 635 15.45 0.83 -25.72
C ASN A 635 15.78 1.43 -27.09
N LEU A 636 16.23 2.69 -27.13
CA LEU A 636 16.56 3.38 -28.40
C LEU A 636 17.73 2.70 -29.13
N VAL A 637 18.59 2.05 -28.38
CA VAL A 637 19.82 1.43 -28.84
C VAL A 637 20.01 0.11 -28.10
N SER A 638 20.47 -0.92 -28.80
CA SER A 638 20.83 -2.22 -28.22
C SER A 638 22.32 -2.30 -27.88
N VAL A 639 22.74 -3.24 -27.03
CA VAL A 639 24.16 -3.49 -26.77
C VAL A 639 24.93 -3.87 -28.05
N PRO A 640 24.39 -4.68 -28.98
CA PRO A 640 24.99 -4.91 -30.29
C PRO A 640 25.31 -3.63 -31.08
N ASP A 641 24.42 -2.63 -31.08
CA ASP A 641 24.62 -1.39 -31.84
C ASP A 641 25.85 -0.59 -31.37
N ILE A 642 26.04 -0.53 -30.04
CA ILE A 642 27.13 0.22 -29.40
C ILE A 642 28.40 -0.60 -29.22
N SER A 643 28.36 -1.91 -29.46
CA SER A 643 29.50 -2.82 -29.27
C SER A 643 30.73 -2.36 -30.05
N LYS A 644 30.55 -1.75 -31.22
CA LYS A 644 31.61 -1.15 -32.05
C LYS A 644 32.22 0.09 -31.40
N VAL A 645 31.41 0.94 -30.78
CA VAL A 645 31.86 2.16 -30.08
C VAL A 645 32.65 1.76 -28.84
N ILE A 646 32.11 0.83 -28.05
CA ILE A 646 32.78 0.24 -26.90
C ILE A 646 34.10 -0.42 -27.33
N GLY A 647 34.10 -1.20 -28.41
CA GLY A 647 35.29 -1.84 -28.96
C GLY A 647 36.40 -0.85 -29.29
N LYS A 648 36.09 0.22 -30.04
CA LYS A 648 37.07 1.26 -30.39
C LYS A 648 37.64 1.99 -29.16
N MET A 649 36.79 2.28 -28.17
CA MET A 649 37.24 2.91 -26.92
C MET A 649 38.13 1.97 -26.09
N MET A 650 37.81 0.67 -26.08
CA MET A 650 38.64 -0.33 -25.43
C MET A 650 39.98 -0.50 -26.14
N GLU A 651 40.04 -0.36 -27.47
CA GLU A 651 41.27 -0.41 -28.27
C GLU A 651 42.18 0.80 -28.08
N SER A 652 41.64 1.98 -27.78
CA SER A 652 42.45 3.18 -27.52
C SER A 652 43.09 3.22 -26.13
N LYS A 653 42.68 2.32 -25.23
CA LYS A 653 43.24 2.19 -23.88
C LYS A 653 44.32 1.10 -23.86
N ASP A 654 45.44 1.39 -23.23
CA ASP A 654 46.50 0.42 -22.99
C ASP A 654 46.02 -0.66 -21.99
N VAL A 655 46.20 -1.93 -22.36
CA VAL A 655 45.69 -3.07 -21.61
C VAL A 655 46.47 -3.27 -20.31
N ASP A 656 47.77 -3.04 -20.36
CA ASP A 656 48.65 -3.22 -19.21
C ASP A 656 48.39 -2.13 -18.16
N ASP A 657 48.13 -0.91 -18.60
CA ASP A 657 47.71 0.18 -17.72
C ASP A 657 46.34 -0.10 -17.07
N LEU A 658 45.37 -0.63 -17.82
CA LEU A 658 44.06 -1.00 -17.27
C LEU A 658 44.16 -2.13 -16.23
N ILE A 659 44.98 -3.16 -16.50
CA ILE A 659 45.23 -4.25 -15.56
C ILE A 659 45.91 -3.72 -14.30
N ARG A 660 46.94 -2.88 -14.45
CA ARG A 660 47.67 -2.29 -13.32
C ARG A 660 46.75 -1.42 -12.46
N ASP A 661 45.94 -0.57 -13.08
CA ASP A 661 45.03 0.31 -12.35
C ASP A 661 43.95 -0.49 -11.63
N PHE A 662 43.37 -1.51 -12.28
CA PHE A 662 42.37 -2.37 -11.66
C PHE A 662 42.95 -3.17 -10.49
N THR A 663 44.13 -3.78 -10.67
CA THR A 663 44.81 -4.54 -9.60
C THR A 663 45.26 -3.65 -8.45
N LEU A 664 45.64 -2.40 -8.73
CA LEU A 664 45.93 -1.39 -7.71
C LEU A 664 44.67 -1.03 -6.92
N GLU A 665 43.53 -0.85 -7.58
CA GLU A 665 42.25 -0.56 -6.93
C GLU A 665 41.83 -1.71 -6.01
N LEU A 666 41.93 -2.96 -6.51
CA LEU A 666 41.72 -4.16 -5.70
C LEU A 666 42.58 -4.13 -4.43
N LEU A 667 43.88 -3.88 -4.58
CA LEU A 667 44.83 -3.86 -3.46
C LEU A 667 44.51 -2.73 -2.46
N ASN A 668 44.21 -1.53 -2.95
CA ASN A 668 43.85 -0.36 -2.13
C ASN A 668 42.58 -0.60 -1.34
N HIS A 669 41.65 -1.38 -1.89
CA HIS A 669 40.38 -1.71 -1.27
C HIS A 669 40.36 -3.10 -0.62
N SER A 670 41.53 -3.72 -0.42
CA SER A 670 41.67 -5.06 0.17
C SER A 670 40.80 -5.34 1.40
N ASN A 671 40.63 -4.36 2.29
CA ASN A 671 39.75 -4.49 3.46
C ASN A 671 38.28 -4.75 3.08
N GLN A 672 37.77 -4.09 2.03
CA GLN A 672 36.42 -4.24 1.48
C GLN A 672 36.22 -5.54 0.68
N TRP A 673 37.27 -6.30 0.40
CA TRP A 673 37.18 -7.55 -0.37
C TRP A 673 37.46 -8.78 0.52
N VAL A 674 38.17 -8.57 1.63
CA VAL A 674 38.64 -9.62 2.54
C VAL A 674 37.77 -9.76 3.81
N ARG A 675 37.25 -8.65 4.36
CA ARG A 675 36.45 -8.67 5.60
C ARG A 675 34.98 -8.91 5.32
N GLU A 676 34.43 -10.00 5.87
CA GLU A 676 33.03 -10.41 5.65
C GLU A 676 31.98 -9.33 5.93
N GLN A 677 32.22 -8.49 6.94
CA GLN A 677 31.26 -7.46 7.35
C GLN A 677 31.31 -6.21 6.45
N GLU A 678 32.39 -6.00 5.70
CA GLU A 678 32.67 -4.78 4.92
C GLU A 678 32.64 -5.03 3.39
N VAL A 679 32.19 -6.20 2.94
CA VAL A 679 32.24 -6.54 1.49
C VAL A 679 31.41 -5.58 0.65
N ASP A 680 32.02 -4.84 -0.28
CA ASP A 680 31.34 -3.99 -1.29
C ASP A 680 32.04 -4.02 -2.66
N ILE A 681 32.04 -5.22 -3.27
CA ILE A 681 32.64 -5.50 -4.57
C ILE A 681 31.93 -4.76 -5.71
N VAL A 682 30.60 -4.64 -5.64
CA VAL A 682 29.79 -4.06 -6.73
C VAL A 682 30.05 -2.56 -6.84
N SER A 683 30.08 -1.83 -5.71
CA SER A 683 30.42 -0.39 -5.73
C SER A 683 31.84 -0.17 -6.22
N SER A 684 32.81 -0.95 -5.74
CA SER A 684 34.22 -0.85 -6.17
C SER A 684 34.37 -0.99 -7.69
N ILE A 685 33.71 -1.97 -8.30
CA ILE A 685 33.75 -2.18 -9.76
C ILE A 685 33.04 -1.03 -10.48
N SER A 686 31.89 -0.59 -9.97
CA SER A 686 31.14 0.52 -10.56
C SER A 686 31.94 1.84 -10.55
N GLU A 687 32.62 2.14 -9.45
CA GLU A 687 33.48 3.31 -9.28
C GLU A 687 34.68 3.24 -10.23
N PHE A 688 35.36 2.09 -10.29
CA PHE A 688 36.46 1.88 -11.23
C PHE A 688 36.03 2.09 -12.69
N LEU A 689 34.91 1.49 -13.11
CA LEU A 689 34.39 1.66 -14.47
C LEU A 689 33.93 3.10 -14.72
N GLY A 690 33.29 3.72 -13.73
CA GLY A 690 32.91 5.12 -13.74
C GLY A 690 34.10 6.04 -13.95
N ASP A 691 35.23 5.78 -13.31
CA ASP A 691 36.43 6.59 -13.43
C ASP A 691 37.17 6.36 -14.75
N LYS A 692 37.33 5.11 -15.18
CA LYS A 692 38.09 4.78 -16.41
C LYS A 692 37.29 5.02 -17.70
N PHE A 693 35.97 4.88 -17.65
CA PHE A 693 35.07 4.97 -18.81
C PHE A 693 33.97 6.02 -18.63
N GLY A 694 34.17 6.97 -17.72
CA GLY A 694 33.19 8.03 -17.42
C GLY A 694 32.75 8.82 -18.64
N ASP A 695 33.65 9.11 -19.57
CA ASP A 695 33.33 9.86 -20.79
C ASP A 695 32.26 9.15 -21.65
N LEU A 696 32.26 7.81 -21.68
CA LEU A 696 31.26 7.02 -22.41
C LEU A 696 29.96 6.88 -21.61
N ILE A 697 30.07 6.67 -20.29
CA ILE A 697 28.91 6.52 -19.40
C ILE A 697 28.12 7.84 -19.30
N THR A 698 28.80 8.98 -19.42
CA THR A 698 28.21 10.32 -19.33
C THR A 698 27.90 10.96 -20.68
N GLN A 699 28.16 10.25 -21.80
CA GLN A 699 27.70 10.69 -23.11
C GLN A 699 26.19 10.89 -23.11
N SER A 700 25.73 11.94 -23.80
CA SER A 700 24.32 12.28 -23.82
C SER A 700 23.54 11.28 -24.66
N MET A 701 22.24 11.16 -24.39
CA MET A 701 21.33 10.40 -25.25
C MET A 701 21.37 10.88 -26.70
N GLU A 702 21.59 12.18 -26.91
CA GLU A 702 21.73 12.78 -28.23
C GLU A 702 22.98 12.27 -28.97
N ASP A 703 24.12 12.16 -28.29
CA ASP A 703 25.36 11.63 -28.88
C ASP A 703 25.16 10.20 -29.41
N PHE A 704 24.48 9.34 -28.65
CA PHE A 704 24.18 7.98 -29.09
C PHE A 704 23.22 7.94 -30.28
N LEU A 705 22.21 8.82 -30.30
CA LEU A 705 21.32 8.94 -31.46
C LEU A 705 22.08 9.41 -32.69
N ILE A 706 23.01 10.36 -32.56
CA ILE A 706 23.91 10.80 -33.64
C ILE A 706 24.73 9.61 -34.16
N MET A 707 25.30 8.79 -33.28
CA MET A 707 26.10 7.63 -33.68
C MET A 707 25.31 6.58 -34.47
N LYS A 708 24.03 6.34 -34.11
CA LYS A 708 23.20 5.31 -34.77
C LYS A 708 22.47 5.83 -36.00
N PHE A 709 21.86 7.02 -35.91
CA PHE A 709 20.90 7.54 -36.91
C PHE A 709 21.35 8.84 -37.61
N GLY A 710 22.41 9.49 -37.12
CA GLY A 710 22.83 10.82 -37.60
C GLY A 710 23.31 10.85 -39.06
N HIS A 711 23.55 9.70 -39.68
CA HIS A 711 23.89 9.58 -41.11
C HIS A 711 22.66 9.51 -42.03
N GLU A 712 21.49 9.12 -41.51
CA GLU A 712 20.28 8.91 -42.29
C GLU A 712 19.44 10.20 -42.39
N GLU A 713 19.24 10.87 -41.25
CA GLU A 713 18.55 12.16 -41.17
C GLU A 713 19.04 12.99 -39.97
N SER A 714 18.63 14.26 -39.90
CA SER A 714 18.89 15.10 -38.73
C SER A 714 18.16 14.56 -37.50
N ILE A 715 18.83 14.51 -36.34
CA ILE A 715 18.27 13.98 -35.09
C ILE A 715 16.94 14.64 -34.70
N GLU A 716 16.79 15.94 -34.93
CA GLU A 716 15.53 16.65 -34.68
C GLU A 716 14.33 16.01 -35.41
N LYS A 717 14.50 15.66 -36.69
CA LYS A 717 13.46 15.01 -37.51
C LYS A 717 13.22 13.57 -37.12
N PHE A 718 14.28 12.84 -36.77
CA PHE A 718 14.17 11.47 -36.28
C PHE A 718 13.38 11.42 -34.97
N VAL A 719 13.71 12.31 -34.03
CA VAL A 719 13.00 12.46 -32.75
C VAL A 719 11.54 12.80 -32.99
N GLU A 720 11.25 13.80 -33.83
CA GLU A 720 9.87 14.19 -34.17
C GLU A 720 9.05 13.03 -34.75
N ARG A 721 9.61 12.29 -35.72
CA ARG A 721 8.86 11.29 -36.51
C ARG A 721 8.80 9.91 -35.90
N ASN A 722 9.83 9.49 -35.18
CA ASN A 722 9.98 8.10 -34.72
C ASN A 722 9.95 7.96 -33.20
N ILE A 723 10.42 8.96 -32.45
CA ILE A 723 10.43 8.92 -30.98
C ILE A 723 9.18 9.57 -30.39
N ALA A 724 8.93 10.83 -30.70
CA ALA A 724 7.83 11.60 -30.14
C ALA A 724 6.47 10.98 -30.50
N SER A 725 6.27 10.66 -31.78
CA SER A 725 5.06 9.99 -32.29
C SER A 725 4.76 8.69 -31.55
N LYS A 726 5.75 7.80 -31.44
CA LYS A 726 5.61 6.51 -30.77
C LYS A 726 5.33 6.68 -29.28
N LEU A 727 6.03 7.60 -28.61
CA LEU A 727 5.82 7.84 -27.19
C LEU A 727 4.41 8.38 -26.90
N ASP A 728 3.92 9.33 -27.70
CA ASP A 728 2.55 9.84 -27.54
C ASP A 728 1.50 8.75 -27.82
N GLU A 729 1.70 7.95 -28.88
CA GLU A 729 0.82 6.82 -29.24
C GLU A 729 0.81 5.70 -28.19
N GLU A 730 1.91 5.45 -27.50
CA GLU A 730 2.00 4.38 -26.49
C GLU A 730 1.66 4.87 -25.06
N ALA A 731 1.68 6.18 -24.80
CA ALA A 731 1.31 6.77 -23.50
C ALA A 731 -0.22 6.84 -23.30
N VAL A 732 -1.00 5.90 -23.84
CA VAL A 732 -2.47 5.91 -23.69
C VAL A 732 -2.87 5.57 -22.25
N PRO A 733 -3.73 6.38 -21.61
CA PRO A 733 -4.21 6.08 -20.27
C PRO A 733 -4.85 4.70 -20.13
N VAL A 734 -4.47 3.98 -19.08
CA VAL A 734 -4.91 2.60 -18.85
C VAL A 734 -6.19 2.57 -18.03
N PHE A 735 -7.33 2.76 -18.71
CA PHE A 735 -8.66 2.63 -18.12
C PHE A 735 -9.74 2.52 -19.19
N HIS A 736 -10.52 1.44 -19.22
CA HIS A 736 -11.61 1.30 -20.19
C HIS A 736 -12.74 2.31 -19.95
N LEU A 737 -12.84 3.31 -20.83
CA LEU A 737 -13.84 4.37 -20.80
C LEU A 737 -15.05 4.03 -21.67
N SER A 738 -16.22 3.86 -21.06
CA SER A 738 -17.48 3.82 -21.78
C SER A 738 -17.88 5.23 -22.22
N ASN A 739 -17.36 5.69 -23.37
CA ASN A 739 -17.73 6.97 -23.99
C ASN A 739 -18.32 6.76 -25.40
N SER A 740 -19.20 5.78 -25.54
CA SER A 740 -19.82 5.39 -26.82
C SER A 740 -20.61 6.52 -27.50
N SER A 741 -20.99 7.58 -26.77
CA SER A 741 -21.67 8.76 -27.32
C SER A 741 -20.76 9.95 -27.62
N GLY A 742 -19.46 9.89 -27.27
CA GLY A 742 -18.50 10.97 -27.51
C GLY A 742 -18.73 12.27 -26.70
N ASN A 743 -19.72 12.30 -25.82
CA ASN A 743 -20.18 13.51 -25.13
C ASN A 743 -19.43 13.82 -23.82
N LEU A 744 -18.61 12.90 -23.31
CA LEU A 744 -17.84 13.12 -22.09
C LEU A 744 -16.43 13.60 -22.44
N TYR A 745 -16.12 14.84 -22.03
CA TYR A 745 -14.79 15.43 -22.12
C TYR A 745 -14.17 15.51 -20.73
N PHE A 746 -13.02 14.86 -20.55
CA PHE A 746 -12.24 14.89 -19.32
C PHE A 746 -11.01 15.76 -19.53
N PRO A 747 -10.70 16.69 -18.62
CA PRO A 747 -9.46 17.45 -18.65
C PRO A 747 -8.26 16.52 -18.76
N SER A 748 -7.52 16.63 -19.86
CA SER A 748 -6.28 15.92 -20.06
C SER A 748 -5.09 16.79 -19.67
N TRP A 749 -4.11 16.19 -19.03
CA TRP A 749 -2.82 16.82 -18.83
C TRP A 749 -1.72 15.87 -19.24
N GLY A 750 -0.78 16.35 -20.05
CA GLY A 750 0.39 15.59 -20.45
C GLY A 750 1.68 16.34 -20.12
N PHE A 751 2.75 15.59 -19.91
CA PHE A 751 4.09 16.16 -19.96
C PHE A 751 5.09 15.19 -20.56
N VAL A 752 6.17 15.79 -21.08
CA VAL A 752 7.30 15.08 -21.65
C VAL A 752 8.55 15.56 -20.93
N SER A 753 9.20 14.65 -20.23
CA SER A 753 10.54 14.88 -19.69
C SER A 753 11.57 14.57 -20.75
N VAL A 754 12.44 15.54 -21.01
CA VAL A 754 13.54 15.46 -21.96
C VAL A 754 14.85 15.58 -21.19
N PRO A 755 15.90 14.81 -21.52
CA PRO A 755 17.22 14.96 -20.91
C PRO A 755 17.75 16.40 -20.99
N VAL A 756 18.23 16.94 -19.87
CA VAL A 756 18.99 18.21 -19.87
C VAL A 756 20.23 18.08 -20.77
N GLY A 757 20.55 19.16 -21.49
CA GLY A 757 21.73 19.19 -22.38
C GLY A 757 21.57 18.44 -23.69
N ALA A 758 20.34 18.07 -24.09
CA ALA A 758 20.03 17.45 -25.38
C ALA A 758 19.20 18.38 -26.30
N PRO A 759 19.83 19.40 -26.92
CA PRO A 759 19.13 20.46 -27.65
C PRO A 759 18.40 19.97 -28.91
N SER A 760 18.94 18.99 -29.63
CA SER A 760 18.29 18.42 -30.82
C SER A 760 17.10 17.56 -30.45
N ILE A 761 17.18 16.81 -29.34
CA ILE A 761 16.03 16.08 -28.79
C ILE A 761 14.94 17.06 -28.37
N LEU A 762 15.29 18.08 -27.58
CA LEU A 762 14.37 19.11 -27.14
C LEU A 762 13.67 19.80 -28.32
N LYS A 763 14.44 20.15 -29.36
CA LYS A 763 13.89 20.75 -30.58
C LYS A 763 13.01 19.79 -31.37
N GLY A 764 13.36 18.50 -31.46
CA GLY A 764 12.51 17.48 -32.09
C GLY A 764 11.16 17.32 -31.39
N ILE A 765 11.14 17.30 -30.04
CA ILE A 765 9.89 17.27 -29.26
C ILE A 765 9.08 18.56 -29.44
N ARG A 766 9.73 19.73 -29.50
CA ARG A 766 9.05 21.02 -29.80
C ARG A 766 8.46 21.04 -31.20
N ASN A 767 9.19 20.55 -32.21
CA ASN A 767 8.67 20.44 -33.57
C ASN A 767 7.43 19.53 -33.61
N TYR A 768 7.46 18.40 -32.90
CA TYR A 768 6.28 17.53 -32.78
C TYR A 768 5.10 18.26 -32.12
N GLN A 769 5.33 19.02 -31.06
CA GLN A 769 4.31 19.84 -30.40
C GLN A 769 3.67 20.85 -31.37
N ASP A 770 4.50 21.56 -32.16
CA ASP A 770 4.06 22.59 -33.11
C ASP A 770 3.35 22.00 -34.34
N ASN A 771 3.76 20.82 -34.82
CA ASN A 771 3.29 20.20 -36.06
C ASN A 771 2.18 19.16 -35.87
N SER A 772 1.91 18.70 -34.65
CA SER A 772 0.92 17.64 -34.39
C SER A 772 -0.50 18.06 -34.83
N VAL A 773 -1.05 17.34 -35.81
CA VAL A 773 -2.40 17.54 -36.37
C VAL A 773 -3.45 16.97 -35.40
N GLY A 774 -3.56 17.59 -34.22
CA GLY A 774 -4.39 17.11 -33.12
C GLY A 774 -4.20 17.83 -31.79
N LYS A 775 -3.25 18.78 -31.69
CA LYS A 775 -2.87 19.50 -30.46
C LYS A 775 -2.78 18.56 -29.25
N SER A 776 -1.79 17.67 -29.25
CA SER A 776 -1.41 17.00 -28.00
C SER A 776 -0.93 18.09 -27.03
N HIS A 777 -1.79 18.43 -26.07
CA HIS A 777 -1.53 19.46 -25.08
C HIS A 777 -0.66 18.88 -23.96
N PHE A 778 0.65 18.80 -24.22
CA PHE A 778 1.65 18.40 -23.23
C PHE A 778 2.59 19.56 -22.89
N THR A 779 3.16 19.51 -21.69
CA THR A 779 4.22 20.41 -21.25
C THR A 779 5.57 19.74 -21.41
N ILE A 780 6.56 20.45 -21.97
CA ILE A 780 7.93 19.93 -22.08
C ILE A 780 8.70 20.35 -20.85
N LYS A 781 9.40 19.40 -20.23
CA LYS A 781 10.22 19.61 -19.04
C LYS A 781 11.62 19.06 -19.28
N GLU A 782 12.64 19.79 -18.86
CA GLU A 782 14.01 19.28 -18.89
C GLU A 782 14.31 18.55 -17.57
N SER A 783 14.85 17.34 -17.66
CA SER A 783 15.05 16.43 -16.52
C SER A 783 16.53 16.08 -16.35
N GLN A 784 16.97 16.01 -15.10
CA GLN A 784 18.31 15.53 -14.74
C GLN A 784 18.48 14.03 -15.01
N VAL A 785 17.40 13.30 -15.30
CA VAL A 785 17.46 11.91 -15.78
C VAL A 785 17.90 11.91 -17.25
N LYS A 786 19.21 11.94 -17.47
CA LYS A 786 19.83 12.20 -18.78
C LYS A 786 19.67 11.07 -19.81
N ASN A 787 19.27 9.87 -19.37
CA ASN A 787 19.23 8.68 -20.20
C ASN A 787 17.81 8.27 -20.61
N ARG A 788 16.81 9.14 -20.42
CA ARG A 788 15.40 8.82 -20.69
C ARG A 788 14.63 10.01 -21.24
N ILE A 789 13.76 9.73 -22.20
CA ILE A 789 12.62 10.58 -22.54
C ILE A 789 11.39 9.89 -21.93
N PHE A 790 10.66 10.60 -21.07
CA PHE A 790 9.48 10.05 -20.39
C PHE A 790 8.24 10.84 -20.77
N TRP A 791 7.23 10.14 -21.25
CA TRP A 791 5.96 10.73 -21.65
C TRP A 791 4.86 10.24 -20.71
N LEU A 792 4.14 11.19 -20.10
CA LEU A 792 2.97 10.90 -19.29
C LEU A 792 1.76 11.62 -19.86
N ASN A 793 0.68 10.88 -20.07
CA ASN A 793 -0.64 11.43 -20.33
C ASN A 793 -1.59 11.03 -19.22
N THR A 794 -2.44 11.96 -18.82
CA THR A 794 -3.45 11.76 -17.78
C THR A 794 -4.81 12.22 -18.27
N LYS A 795 -5.86 11.55 -17.80
CA LYS A 795 -7.22 12.09 -17.82
C LYS A 795 -7.70 12.25 -16.38
N ASN A 796 -8.19 13.43 -16.08
CA ASN A 796 -8.49 13.85 -14.73
C ASN A 796 -9.99 14.07 -14.57
N GLY A 797 -10.49 13.83 -13.36
CA GLY A 797 -11.91 13.89 -13.03
C GLY A 797 -12.76 12.83 -13.71
N VAL A 798 -12.23 11.61 -13.83
CA VAL A 798 -12.93 10.47 -14.40
C VAL A 798 -13.87 9.88 -13.35
N PRO A 799 -15.20 9.81 -13.56
CA PRO A 799 -16.11 9.22 -12.60
C PRO A 799 -16.13 7.69 -12.70
N LEU A 800 -16.46 6.98 -11.62
CA LEU A 800 -16.45 5.51 -11.65
C LEU A 800 -17.45 4.90 -12.64
N PHE A 801 -18.60 5.54 -12.90
CA PHE A 801 -19.62 4.97 -13.79
C PHE A 801 -19.16 4.80 -15.25
N VAL A 802 -18.10 5.50 -15.68
CA VAL A 802 -17.53 5.31 -17.02
C VAL A 802 -16.54 4.15 -17.10
N TYR A 803 -16.16 3.57 -15.96
CA TYR A 803 -15.37 2.33 -15.93
C TYR A 803 -16.24 1.16 -16.39
N THR A 804 -16.07 0.74 -17.64
CA THR A 804 -16.97 -0.24 -18.27
C THR A 804 -17.14 -1.54 -17.44
N PRO A 805 -16.09 -2.15 -16.85
CA PRO A 805 -16.24 -3.37 -16.05
C PRO A 805 -17.09 -3.21 -14.79
N LEU A 806 -17.31 -1.98 -14.30
CA LEU A 806 -18.00 -1.74 -13.03
C LEU A 806 -19.43 -2.29 -13.00
N LYS A 807 -20.17 -2.19 -14.12
CA LYS A 807 -21.53 -2.72 -14.26
C LYS A 807 -21.55 -4.25 -14.06
N VAL A 808 -20.59 -4.96 -14.66
CA VAL A 808 -20.42 -6.41 -14.51
C VAL A 808 -20.06 -6.78 -13.06
N TYR A 809 -19.27 -5.95 -12.40
CA TYR A 809 -18.91 -6.17 -11.00
C TYR A 809 -20.09 -5.92 -10.07
N GLU A 810 -20.92 -4.91 -10.33
CA GLU A 810 -22.17 -4.66 -9.59
C GLU A 810 -23.12 -5.85 -9.73
N GLU A 811 -23.32 -6.37 -10.94
CA GLU A 811 -24.18 -7.56 -11.15
C GLU A 811 -23.69 -8.79 -10.37
N SER A 812 -22.38 -9.07 -10.38
CA SER A 812 -21.80 -10.18 -9.61
C SER A 812 -21.95 -9.95 -8.10
N TYR A 813 -21.78 -8.71 -7.64
CA TYR A 813 -21.96 -8.30 -6.24
C TYR A 813 -23.42 -8.42 -5.77
N GLU A 814 -24.39 -7.92 -6.53
CA GLU A 814 -25.80 -7.92 -6.15
C GLU A 814 -26.38 -9.32 -5.97
N ARG A 815 -25.83 -10.32 -6.71
CA ARG A 815 -26.27 -11.72 -6.61
C ARG A 815 -26.11 -12.32 -5.23
N THR A 816 -25.15 -11.85 -4.42
CA THR A 816 -24.78 -12.52 -3.17
C THR A 816 -24.63 -11.59 -1.97
N ILE A 817 -24.75 -10.27 -2.15
CA ILE A 817 -24.48 -9.31 -1.07
C ILE A 817 -25.45 -9.41 0.12
N LEU A 818 -26.70 -9.81 -0.12
CA LEU A 818 -27.71 -9.99 0.94
C LEU A 818 -27.74 -11.42 1.50
N ASP A 819 -26.93 -12.33 0.94
CA ASP A 819 -26.80 -13.71 1.41
C ASP A 819 -25.64 -13.85 2.40
N LYS A 820 -25.48 -15.05 2.98
CA LYS A 820 -24.35 -15.37 3.87
C LYS A 820 -22.98 -15.13 3.23
N GLU A 821 -22.86 -15.29 1.92
CA GLU A 821 -21.61 -15.02 1.17
C GLU A 821 -21.27 -13.51 1.10
N GLY A 822 -22.25 -12.63 1.33
CA GLY A 822 -22.07 -11.18 1.39
C GLY A 822 -21.51 -10.67 2.72
N ILE A 823 -21.49 -11.52 3.76
CA ILE A 823 -20.96 -11.17 5.08
C ILE A 823 -19.44 -10.94 4.99
N GLY A 824 -18.97 -9.84 5.56
CA GLY A 824 -17.56 -9.46 5.54
C GLY A 824 -17.11 -8.76 4.26
N ARG A 825 -18.02 -8.48 3.32
CA ARG A 825 -17.72 -7.81 2.04
C ARG A 825 -17.48 -6.31 2.21
N HIS A 826 -18.27 -5.66 3.04
CA HIS A 826 -18.14 -4.23 3.34
C HIS A 826 -17.40 -4.01 4.65
N LEU A 827 -16.62 -2.93 4.76
CA LEU A 827 -15.81 -2.70 5.97
C LEU A 827 -16.64 -2.41 7.23
N VAL A 828 -17.90 -2.00 7.07
CA VAL A 828 -18.86 -1.76 8.16
C VAL A 828 -20.16 -2.48 7.84
N GLN A 829 -20.51 -3.47 8.67
CA GLN A 829 -21.76 -4.25 8.53
C GLN A 829 -22.30 -4.62 9.91
N THR A 830 -22.90 -3.67 10.62
CA THR A 830 -23.57 -3.88 11.91
C THR A 830 -25.05 -3.54 11.83
N GLU A 831 -25.80 -3.80 12.90
CA GLU A 831 -27.20 -3.37 13.00
C GLU A 831 -27.35 -1.84 12.99
N LYS A 832 -26.35 -1.12 13.54
CA LYS A 832 -26.36 0.35 13.63
C LYS A 832 -25.95 1.01 12.32
N ALA A 833 -24.97 0.44 11.61
CA ALA A 833 -24.43 0.99 10.38
C ALA A 833 -24.07 -0.15 9.42
N ASN A 834 -24.55 -0.05 8.17
CA ASN A 834 -24.29 -1.09 7.18
C ASN A 834 -24.02 -0.48 5.81
N TRP A 835 -22.77 -0.63 5.34
CA TRP A 835 -22.31 -0.01 4.11
C TRP A 835 -22.80 -0.70 2.83
N THR A 836 -23.52 -1.83 2.94
CA THR A 836 -24.29 -2.40 1.82
C THR A 836 -25.29 -1.37 1.25
N TYR A 837 -25.76 -0.43 2.09
CA TYR A 837 -26.71 0.63 1.73
C TYR A 837 -26.06 1.97 1.34
N LEU A 838 -24.72 2.03 1.21
CA LEU A 838 -24.09 3.17 0.55
C LEU A 838 -24.63 3.31 -0.89
N PRO A 839 -24.63 4.52 -1.47
CA PRO A 839 -25.09 4.75 -2.84
C PRO A 839 -24.24 3.96 -3.84
N SER A 840 -24.84 3.52 -4.95
CA SER A 840 -24.07 2.96 -6.07
C SER A 840 -23.26 4.08 -6.74
N PRO A 841 -21.98 3.83 -7.10
CA PRO A 841 -21.19 4.78 -7.88
C PRO A 841 -21.66 4.90 -9.34
N ILE A 842 -22.67 4.12 -9.77
CA ILE A 842 -23.28 4.17 -11.10
C ILE A 842 -24.64 4.89 -11.00
N PRO A 843 -24.73 6.18 -11.37
CA PRO A 843 -25.99 6.92 -11.33
C PRO A 843 -27.07 6.23 -12.15
N GLU A 844 -28.30 6.18 -11.62
CA GLU A 844 -29.44 5.54 -12.30
C GLU A 844 -29.69 6.13 -13.70
N ARG A 845 -29.48 7.44 -13.85
CA ARG A 845 -29.61 8.15 -15.14
C ARG A 845 -28.54 7.75 -16.18
N SER A 846 -27.48 7.05 -15.79
CA SER A 846 -26.40 6.58 -16.68
C SER A 846 -26.51 5.10 -17.07
N TRP A 847 -27.58 4.40 -16.67
CA TRP A 847 -27.71 2.96 -16.91
C TRP A 847 -27.85 2.61 -18.39
N GLY A 848 -28.51 3.47 -19.18
CA GLY A 848 -28.85 3.16 -20.57
C GLY A 848 -29.95 2.10 -20.66
N GLU A 849 -30.03 1.38 -21.78
CA GLU A 849 -31.09 0.39 -22.02
C GLU A 849 -30.74 -1.04 -21.58
N THR A 850 -29.45 -1.36 -21.44
CA THR A 850 -28.97 -2.74 -21.25
C THR A 850 -28.65 -3.10 -19.81
N TYR A 851 -28.49 -2.11 -18.93
CA TYR A 851 -28.08 -2.31 -17.54
C TYR A 851 -29.21 -1.92 -16.58
N LEU A 852 -29.47 -2.74 -15.55
CA LEU A 852 -30.52 -2.50 -14.57
C LEU A 852 -30.14 -3.11 -13.21
N ASN A 853 -30.32 -2.34 -12.14
CA ASN A 853 -30.23 -2.85 -10.76
C ASN A 853 -31.55 -2.56 -10.01
N THR A 854 -32.41 -3.57 -9.89
CA THR A 854 -33.77 -3.43 -9.32
C THR A 854 -33.75 -2.97 -7.86
N ARG A 855 -32.78 -3.43 -7.06
CA ARG A 855 -32.69 -3.07 -5.64
C ARG A 855 -32.33 -1.60 -5.47
N VAL A 856 -31.33 -1.13 -6.23
CA VAL A 856 -30.91 0.28 -6.23
C VAL A 856 -32.02 1.18 -6.77
N GLN A 857 -32.68 0.80 -7.87
CA GLN A 857 -33.78 1.57 -8.46
C GLN A 857 -34.93 1.76 -7.46
N SER A 858 -35.35 0.67 -6.80
CA SER A 858 -36.44 0.69 -5.82
C SER A 858 -36.09 1.57 -4.62
N TYR A 859 -34.84 1.50 -4.14
CA TYR A 859 -34.35 2.34 -3.05
C TYR A 859 -34.34 3.82 -3.44
N ASN A 860 -33.79 4.15 -4.61
CA ASN A 860 -33.73 5.53 -5.11
C ASN A 860 -35.13 6.12 -5.30
N ALA A 861 -36.07 5.38 -5.89
CA ALA A 861 -37.45 5.81 -6.04
C ALA A 861 -38.11 6.13 -4.69
N ARG A 862 -37.85 5.31 -3.66
CA ARG A 862 -38.32 5.58 -2.30
C ARG A 862 -37.73 6.89 -1.75
N VAL A 863 -36.43 7.13 -1.89
CA VAL A 863 -35.79 8.37 -1.42
C VAL A 863 -36.35 9.60 -2.15
N ARG A 864 -36.60 9.50 -3.47
CA ARG A 864 -37.24 10.59 -4.24
C ARG A 864 -38.65 10.91 -3.74
N ASN A 865 -39.44 9.89 -3.37
CA ASN A 865 -40.76 10.07 -2.76
C ASN A 865 -40.68 10.68 -1.36
N GLU A 866 -39.71 10.23 -0.54
CA GLU A 866 -39.42 10.80 0.78
C GLU A 866 -39.03 12.28 0.67
N PHE A 867 -38.23 12.66 -0.35
CA PHE A 867 -37.90 14.06 -0.64
C PHE A 867 -39.16 14.89 -0.93
N THR A 868 -40.03 14.44 -1.85
CA THR A 868 -41.26 15.17 -2.20
C THR A 868 -42.17 15.36 -0.98
N LYS A 869 -42.29 14.32 -0.14
CA LYS A 869 -43.05 14.38 1.12
C LYS A 869 -42.39 15.33 2.13
N ALA A 870 -41.07 15.35 2.22
CA ALA A 870 -40.34 16.23 3.12
C ALA A 870 -40.47 17.70 2.70
N LEU A 871 -40.54 17.97 1.39
CA LEU A 871 -40.77 19.31 0.85
C LEU A 871 -42.16 19.83 1.24
N SER A 872 -43.21 19.00 1.13
CA SER A 872 -44.58 19.43 1.48
C SER A 872 -44.81 19.65 2.99
N LEU A 873 -43.93 19.09 3.84
CA LEU A 873 -44.00 19.19 5.30
C LEU A 873 -42.95 20.17 5.88
N ASN A 874 -42.28 20.95 5.05
CA ASN A 874 -41.20 21.87 5.45
C ASN A 874 -40.02 21.20 6.20
N VAL A 875 -39.86 19.88 6.05
CA VAL A 875 -38.67 19.15 6.50
C VAL A 875 -37.50 19.42 5.56
N ILE A 876 -37.79 19.57 4.27
CA ILE A 876 -36.86 20.14 3.29
C ILE A 876 -37.43 21.49 2.87
N VAL A 877 -36.58 22.50 2.80
CA VAL A 877 -36.96 23.84 2.35
C VAL A 877 -36.00 24.32 1.25
N GLU A 878 -36.58 25.01 0.26
CA GLU A 878 -35.83 25.75 -0.74
C GLU A 878 -35.45 27.13 -0.19
N LYS A 879 -34.19 27.52 -0.36
CA LYS A 879 -33.67 28.84 0.02
C LYS A 879 -34.04 29.90 -1.02
N ASP A 880 -34.02 31.15 -0.59
CA ASP A 880 -34.35 32.30 -1.45
C ASP A 880 -33.38 32.41 -2.66
N ILE A 881 -33.93 32.80 -3.81
CA ILE A 881 -33.25 32.88 -5.11
C ILE A 881 -32.12 33.93 -5.09
N ASP A 882 -32.23 34.95 -4.24
CA ASP A 882 -31.23 36.01 -4.09
C ASP A 882 -29.93 35.55 -3.39
N GLN A 883 -29.93 34.34 -2.80
CA GLN A 883 -28.71 33.71 -2.31
C GLN A 883 -28.09 32.89 -3.43
N ASN A 884 -27.07 33.46 -4.11
CA ASN A 884 -26.27 32.79 -5.15
C ASN A 884 -25.46 31.61 -4.56
N THR A 885 -26.16 30.55 -4.17
CA THR A 885 -25.66 29.42 -3.39
C THR A 885 -25.65 28.16 -4.23
N SER A 886 -24.55 27.41 -4.14
CA SER A 886 -24.40 26.09 -4.76
C SER A 886 -25.32 25.01 -4.15
N ASN A 887 -26.01 25.34 -3.04
CA ASN A 887 -26.89 24.45 -2.27
C ASN A 887 -28.24 25.13 -1.97
N ARG A 888 -29.23 25.02 -2.86
CA ARG A 888 -30.54 25.67 -2.70
C ARG A 888 -31.48 24.93 -1.76
N PHE A 889 -31.30 23.64 -1.55
CA PHE A 889 -32.18 22.83 -0.69
C PHE A 889 -31.48 22.46 0.62
N THR A 890 -32.20 22.60 1.74
CA THR A 890 -31.67 22.29 3.07
C THR A 890 -32.67 21.47 3.88
N VAL A 891 -32.16 20.55 4.68
CA VAL A 891 -32.95 19.72 5.61
C VAL A 891 -33.03 20.45 6.94
N VAL A 892 -34.25 20.63 7.44
CA VAL A 892 -34.55 21.28 8.71
C VAL A 892 -34.62 20.23 9.81
N MET A 893 -33.82 20.42 10.86
CA MET A 893 -33.86 19.59 12.07
C MET A 893 -34.67 20.30 13.14
N THR A 894 -35.58 19.57 13.77
CA THR A 894 -36.50 20.13 14.76
C THR A 894 -36.21 19.57 16.15
N GLN A 895 -36.70 20.25 17.18
CA GLN A 895 -36.53 19.78 18.56
C GLN A 895 -37.16 18.40 18.77
N SER A 896 -36.78 17.74 19.89
CA SER A 896 -37.46 16.52 20.31
C SER A 896 -38.95 16.81 20.50
N PHE A 897 -39.81 16.03 19.84
CA PHE A 897 -41.25 16.25 19.86
C PHE A 897 -41.96 14.97 20.25
N ASN A 898 -42.61 14.98 21.42
CA ASN A 898 -43.48 13.92 21.88
C ASN A 898 -44.95 14.34 21.73
N LEU A 899 -45.63 13.72 20.76
CA LEU A 899 -47.03 14.02 20.47
C LEU A 899 -47.94 13.78 21.68
N SER A 900 -47.69 12.73 22.46
CA SER A 900 -48.50 12.42 23.64
C SER A 900 -48.38 13.50 24.70
N ASP A 901 -47.17 14.02 24.93
CA ASP A 901 -46.93 15.09 25.91
C ASP A 901 -47.57 16.40 25.45
N TYR A 902 -47.47 16.72 24.14
CA TYR A 902 -48.12 17.87 23.56
C TYR A 902 -49.64 17.82 23.71
N LEU A 903 -50.25 16.64 23.50
CA LEU A 903 -51.69 16.46 23.59
C LEU A 903 -52.24 16.47 25.02
N ARG A 904 -51.43 16.26 26.06
CA ARG A 904 -51.87 16.42 27.46
C ARG A 904 -52.29 17.85 27.80
N GLY A 905 -51.88 18.84 27.00
CA GLY A 905 -52.31 20.22 27.14
C GLY A 905 -53.79 20.45 26.79
N PHE A 906 -54.48 19.44 26.25
CA PHE A 906 -55.89 19.50 25.86
C PHE A 906 -56.69 18.50 26.72
N ASP A 907 -57.82 18.96 27.27
CA ASP A 907 -58.73 18.09 28.03
C ASP A 907 -59.65 17.31 27.09
N LEU A 908 -59.09 16.35 26.36
CA LEU A 908 -59.75 15.66 25.26
C LEU A 908 -60.85 14.67 25.71
N GLN A 909 -60.69 14.09 26.90
CA GLN A 909 -61.61 13.09 27.48
C GLN A 909 -61.96 11.95 26.50
N LEU A 910 -60.98 11.45 25.74
CA LEU A 910 -61.21 10.44 24.69
C LEU A 910 -61.78 9.11 25.22
N ASP A 911 -61.51 8.78 26.48
CA ASP A 911 -62.01 7.58 27.15
C ASP A 911 -63.41 7.77 27.79
N SER A 912 -63.98 8.98 27.69
CA SER A 912 -65.33 9.29 28.16
C SER A 912 -66.37 8.93 27.07
N PRO A 913 -67.58 8.46 27.44
CA PRO A 913 -68.67 8.24 26.50
C PRO A 913 -69.08 9.50 25.72
N LYS A 914 -68.67 10.69 26.17
CA LYS A 914 -68.75 11.93 25.40
C LYS A 914 -67.41 12.65 25.41
N PRO A 915 -66.58 12.49 24.35
CA PRO A 915 -65.34 13.23 24.23
C PRO A 915 -65.59 14.73 24.22
N ASN A 916 -64.61 15.52 24.68
CA ASN A 916 -64.69 16.96 24.63
C ASN A 916 -64.43 17.44 23.19
N LEU A 917 -65.46 17.43 22.35
CA LEU A 917 -65.35 17.76 20.92
C LEU A 917 -64.80 19.18 20.65
N GLY A 918 -65.00 20.12 21.59
CA GLY A 918 -64.42 21.45 21.52
C GLY A 918 -62.90 21.42 21.62
N GLU A 919 -62.37 20.72 22.62
CA GLU A 919 -60.93 20.54 22.81
C GLU A 919 -60.32 19.61 21.75
N VAL A 920 -61.04 18.59 21.26
CA VAL A 920 -60.62 17.77 20.11
C VAL A 920 -60.47 18.62 18.85
N LYS A 921 -61.43 19.51 18.56
CA LYS A 921 -61.35 20.43 17.42
C LYS A 921 -60.21 21.44 17.58
N ARG A 922 -59.97 21.93 18.80
CA ARG A 922 -58.85 22.81 19.11
C ARG A 922 -57.50 22.11 18.91
N ALA A 923 -57.36 20.89 19.44
CA ALA A 923 -56.19 20.06 19.26
C ALA A 923 -55.95 19.74 17.78
N LEU A 924 -57.00 19.39 17.02
CA LEU A 924 -56.91 19.18 15.57
C LEU A 924 -56.41 20.42 14.83
N ASN A 925 -56.93 21.60 15.15
CA ASN A 925 -56.46 22.85 14.54
C ASN A 925 -54.98 23.11 14.83
N GLU A 926 -54.52 22.82 16.05
CA GLU A 926 -53.11 22.91 16.40
C GLU A 926 -52.26 21.87 15.66
N LEU A 927 -52.70 20.61 15.54
CA LEU A 927 -51.99 19.59 14.76
C LEU A 927 -51.89 19.99 13.28
N LYS A 928 -52.95 20.55 12.70
CA LYS A 928 -52.94 21.13 11.33
C LYS A 928 -51.99 22.32 11.22
N ARG A 929 -51.94 23.17 12.24
CA ARG A 929 -50.98 24.27 12.30
C ARG A 929 -49.54 23.74 12.33
N LEU A 930 -49.24 22.72 13.12
CA LEU A 930 -47.91 22.09 13.16
C LEU A 930 -47.54 21.46 11.80
N LEU A 931 -48.49 20.82 11.10
CA LEU A 931 -48.26 20.25 9.76
C LEU A 931 -47.97 21.34 8.71
N SER A 932 -48.60 22.51 8.80
CA SER A 932 -48.49 23.58 7.81
C SER A 932 -47.33 24.56 8.09
N GLN A 933 -47.12 24.94 9.35
CA GLN A 933 -46.08 25.89 9.76
C GLN A 933 -44.76 25.21 10.16
N GLY A 934 -44.78 23.90 10.39
CA GLY A 934 -43.64 23.12 10.86
C GLY A 934 -43.47 23.16 12.38
N LEU A 935 -42.65 22.24 12.88
CA LEU A 935 -42.17 22.22 14.26
C LEU A 935 -41.05 23.26 14.48
N GLU A 936 -40.76 23.55 15.74
CA GLU A 936 -39.68 24.48 16.12
C GLU A 936 -38.32 23.99 15.62
N LYS A 937 -37.65 24.86 14.85
CA LYS A 937 -36.38 24.58 14.17
C LYS A 937 -35.21 24.72 15.14
N VAL A 938 -34.30 23.76 15.12
CA VAL A 938 -33.06 23.77 15.93
C VAL A 938 -31.83 24.04 15.07
N SER A 939 -31.74 23.36 13.92
CA SER A 939 -30.63 23.52 12.99
C SER A 939 -31.06 23.14 11.58
N ASN A 940 -30.18 23.37 10.60
CA ASN A 940 -30.37 22.91 9.24
C ASN A 940 -29.06 22.31 8.69
N LYS A 941 -29.18 21.44 7.69
CA LYS A 941 -28.04 20.90 6.94
C LYS A 941 -28.36 20.88 5.46
N ASP A 942 -27.50 21.51 4.68
CA ASP A 942 -27.64 21.61 3.24
C ASP A 942 -27.52 20.26 2.54
N ILE A 943 -28.32 20.09 1.49
CA ILE A 943 -28.09 19.04 0.50
C ILE A 943 -27.05 19.59 -0.48
N PHE A 944 -25.89 18.93 -0.58
CA PHE A 944 -24.80 19.43 -1.39
C PHE A 944 -25.14 19.45 -2.90
N GLY A 945 -24.62 20.44 -3.63
CA GLY A 945 -24.79 20.57 -5.08
C GLY A 945 -26.26 20.66 -5.52
N SER A 946 -27.18 21.07 -4.63
CA SER A 946 -28.62 21.11 -4.86
C SER A 946 -29.07 22.38 -5.58
N ILE A 947 -28.53 22.63 -6.78
CA ILE A 947 -28.86 23.83 -7.58
C ILE A 947 -30.25 23.78 -8.21
N SER A 948 -30.87 22.60 -8.26
CA SER A 948 -32.23 22.34 -8.72
C SER A 948 -32.85 21.22 -7.88
N GLU A 949 -34.19 21.10 -7.91
CA GLU A 949 -34.90 20.04 -7.20
C GLU A 949 -34.41 18.65 -7.63
N ASP A 950 -34.18 18.47 -8.93
CA ASP A 950 -33.62 17.24 -9.50
C ASP A 950 -32.25 16.90 -8.91
N MET A 951 -31.33 17.87 -8.88
CA MET A 951 -30.01 17.67 -8.29
C MET A 951 -30.09 17.44 -6.77
N ALA A 952 -31.04 18.08 -6.09
CA ALA A 952 -31.28 17.87 -4.66
C ALA A 952 -31.73 16.43 -4.37
N LYS A 953 -32.65 15.87 -5.18
CA LYS A 953 -33.07 14.47 -5.08
C LYS A 953 -31.90 13.51 -5.27
N GLU A 954 -31.11 13.71 -6.32
CA GLU A 954 -29.97 12.82 -6.62
C GLU A 954 -28.83 12.94 -5.60
N ASN A 955 -28.51 14.14 -5.10
CA ASN A 955 -27.49 14.31 -4.07
C ASN A 955 -27.97 13.92 -2.66
N LEU A 956 -29.27 13.93 -2.40
CA LEU A 956 -29.83 13.32 -1.19
C LEU A 956 -29.64 11.79 -1.21
N ILE A 957 -29.88 11.12 -2.34
CA ILE A 957 -29.59 9.69 -2.54
C ILE A 957 -28.14 9.37 -2.18
N ARG A 958 -27.22 10.29 -2.51
CA ARG A 958 -25.78 10.17 -2.24
C ARG A 958 -25.38 10.49 -0.80
N THR A 959 -26.32 10.83 0.09
CA THR A 959 -26.06 11.23 1.48
C THR A 959 -26.89 10.40 2.47
N PRO A 960 -26.53 9.12 2.72
CA PRO A 960 -27.26 8.22 3.63
C PRO A 960 -27.50 8.78 5.03
N GLU A 961 -26.52 9.48 5.62
CA GLU A 961 -26.70 10.09 6.95
C GLU A 961 -27.84 11.12 6.95
N LEU A 962 -27.92 11.92 5.89
CA LEU A 962 -28.95 12.95 5.75
C LEU A 962 -30.32 12.33 5.45
N ILE A 963 -30.39 11.22 4.71
CA ILE A 963 -31.62 10.44 4.53
C ILE A 963 -32.15 9.96 5.88
N THR A 964 -31.30 9.44 6.75
CA THR A 964 -31.71 9.02 8.10
C THR A 964 -32.34 10.18 8.87
N ARG A 965 -31.74 11.37 8.82
CA ARG A 965 -32.31 12.58 9.44
C ARG A 965 -33.65 12.98 8.85
N VAL A 966 -33.78 12.95 7.52
CA VAL A 966 -35.07 13.24 6.84
C VAL A 966 -36.14 12.26 7.31
N ARG A 967 -35.83 10.96 7.43
CA ARG A 967 -36.76 9.94 7.92
C ARG A 967 -37.15 10.15 9.39
N GLU A 968 -36.19 10.51 10.25
CA GLU A 968 -36.45 10.85 11.66
C GLU A 968 -37.43 12.03 11.77
N GLU A 969 -37.24 13.08 10.97
CA GLU A 969 -38.13 14.24 10.93
C GLU A 969 -39.51 13.88 10.36
N LEU A 970 -39.57 13.19 9.23
CA LEU A 970 -40.82 12.72 8.63
C LEU A 970 -41.63 11.86 9.61
N ALA A 971 -40.98 11.01 10.41
CA ALA A 971 -41.67 10.18 11.40
C ALA A 971 -42.39 11.00 12.49
N LYS A 972 -41.90 12.21 12.82
CA LYS A 972 -42.61 13.13 13.73
C LYS A 972 -43.92 13.61 13.09
N TYR A 973 -43.84 14.08 11.84
CA TYR A 973 -45.00 14.56 11.10
C TYR A 973 -46.00 13.46 10.77
N ASP A 974 -45.54 12.23 10.51
CA ASP A 974 -46.42 11.09 10.27
C ASP A 974 -47.29 10.76 11.50
N LYS A 975 -46.72 10.86 12.70
CA LYS A 975 -47.50 10.71 13.95
C LYS A 975 -48.52 11.83 14.12
N ILE A 976 -48.14 13.08 13.84
CA ILE A 976 -49.04 14.25 13.91
C ILE A 976 -50.18 14.10 12.90
N GLY A 977 -49.85 13.75 11.65
CA GLY A 977 -50.80 13.54 10.56
C GLY A 977 -51.79 12.42 10.87
N ALA A 978 -51.31 11.26 11.32
CA ALA A 978 -52.16 10.15 11.72
C ALA A 978 -53.14 10.55 12.83
N LYS A 979 -52.68 11.29 13.84
CA LYS A 979 -53.54 11.75 14.94
C LYS A 979 -54.52 12.84 14.54
N ALA A 980 -54.12 13.72 13.61
CA ALA A 980 -55.03 14.70 13.03
C ALA A 980 -56.16 14.00 12.24
N THR A 981 -55.84 12.99 11.42
CA THR A 981 -56.85 12.20 10.71
C THR A 981 -57.76 11.45 11.68
N GLU A 982 -57.24 10.90 12.77
CA GLU A 982 -58.04 10.27 13.82
C GLU A 982 -59.06 11.26 14.43
N PHE A 983 -58.63 12.47 14.79
CA PHE A 983 -59.51 13.52 15.32
C PHE A 983 -60.52 14.04 14.29
N GLU A 984 -60.15 14.12 13.01
CA GLU A 984 -61.08 14.45 11.93
C GLU A 984 -62.16 13.40 11.78
N LEU A 985 -61.80 12.12 11.78
CA LEU A 985 -62.75 11.01 11.71
C LEU A 985 -63.70 11.05 12.91
N LEU A 986 -63.18 11.25 14.12
CA LEU A 986 -63.99 11.37 15.34
C LEU A 986 -64.98 12.54 15.27
N LEU A 987 -64.54 13.72 14.83
CA LEU A 987 -65.41 14.89 14.67
C LEU A 987 -66.47 14.68 13.58
N ASN A 988 -66.09 14.07 12.46
CA ASN A 988 -67.01 13.79 11.36
C ASN A 988 -68.07 12.75 11.76
N GLN A 989 -67.69 11.70 12.50
CA GLN A 989 -68.63 10.71 13.03
C GLN A 989 -69.71 11.39 13.90
N HIS A 990 -69.31 12.25 14.83
CA HIS A 990 -70.26 12.96 15.69
C HIS A 990 -71.07 14.03 14.94
N GLN A 991 -70.52 14.70 13.91
CA GLN A 991 -71.29 15.64 13.07
C GLN A 991 -72.35 14.94 12.21
N VAL A 992 -72.03 13.75 11.70
CA VAL A 992 -72.97 12.94 10.91
C VAL A 992 -74.11 12.46 11.79
N GLU A 993 -73.81 11.98 13.00
CA GLU A 993 -74.80 11.61 14.01
C GLU A 993 -75.75 12.78 14.33
N ASP A 994 -75.19 13.96 14.57
CA ASP A 994 -75.97 15.16 14.90
C ASP A 994 -76.86 15.62 13.72
N LYS A 995 -76.38 15.49 12.48
CA LYS A 995 -77.14 15.77 11.25
C LYS A 995 -78.29 14.78 11.06
N TRP A 996 -78.09 13.49 11.35
CA TRP A 996 -79.16 12.49 11.27
C TRP A 996 -80.28 12.79 12.26
N LEU A 997 -79.94 13.25 13.46
CA LEU A 997 -80.94 13.69 14.45
C LEU A 997 -81.72 14.91 13.96
N ASP A 998 -81.05 15.93 13.40
CA ASP A 998 -81.74 17.10 12.84
C ASP A 998 -82.68 16.74 11.69
N GLN A 999 -82.22 15.89 10.77
CA GLN A 999 -83.03 15.40 9.64
C GLN A 999 -84.19 14.51 10.09
N PHE A 1000 -83.99 13.75 11.17
CA PHE A 1000 -85.05 12.94 11.75
C PHE A 1000 -86.10 13.81 12.44
N ILE A 1001 -85.68 14.83 13.20
CA ILE A 1001 -86.58 15.84 13.79
C ILE A 1001 -87.38 16.53 12.68
N GLU A 1002 -86.72 16.91 11.59
CA GLU A 1002 -87.37 17.48 10.41
C GLU A 1002 -88.44 16.55 9.85
N ALA A 1003 -88.12 15.29 9.61
CA ALA A 1003 -89.07 14.30 9.11
C ALA A 1003 -90.29 14.12 10.02
N LEU A 1004 -90.12 14.26 11.34
CA LEU A 1004 -91.21 14.16 12.31
C LEU A 1004 -92.11 15.41 12.33
N TYR A 1005 -91.54 16.62 12.39
CA TYR A 1005 -92.36 17.83 12.47
C TYR A 1005 -93.00 18.20 11.12
N THR A 1006 -92.39 17.79 9.99
CA THR A 1006 -93.00 17.91 8.65
C THR A 1006 -93.98 16.79 8.34
N GLU A 1007 -94.24 15.91 9.32
CA GLU A 1007 -95.13 14.75 9.24
C GLU A 1007 -94.82 13.85 8.04
N THR A 1008 -93.56 13.83 7.60
CA THR A 1008 -93.09 12.95 6.53
C THR A 1008 -92.90 11.54 7.06
N ILE A 1009 -92.49 11.43 8.33
CA ILE A 1009 -92.76 10.27 9.17
C ILE A 1009 -93.88 10.68 10.11
N THR A 1010 -95.02 10.00 10.03
CA THR A 1010 -96.19 10.34 10.85
C THR A 1010 -96.93 9.10 11.33
N LYS A 1011 -97.73 9.28 12.37
CA LYS A 1011 -98.54 8.22 12.96
C LYS A 1011 -99.88 8.14 12.22
N LYS A 1012 -100.16 7.01 11.56
CA LYS A 1012 -101.47 6.68 10.97
C LYS A 1012 -102.05 5.45 11.68
N GLY A 1013 -103.03 5.67 12.56
CA GLY A 1013 -103.58 4.63 13.42
C GLY A 1013 -102.55 4.11 14.43
N ALA A 1014 -102.31 2.80 14.44
CA ALA A 1014 -101.35 2.14 15.34
C ALA A 1014 -99.92 2.04 14.74
N LEU A 1015 -99.65 2.67 13.60
CA LEU A 1015 -98.40 2.54 12.86
C LEU A 1015 -97.72 3.90 12.64
N TYR A 1016 -96.39 3.95 12.76
CA TYR A 1016 -95.58 5.04 12.22
C TYR A 1016 -95.18 4.70 10.78
N VAL A 1017 -95.48 5.57 9.82
CA VAL A 1017 -95.33 5.30 8.38
C VAL A 1017 -94.71 6.48 7.64
N TYR A 1018 -94.10 6.21 6.49
CA TYR A 1018 -93.77 7.25 5.50
C TYR A 1018 -95.08 7.78 4.90
N ASP A 1019 -95.30 9.09 5.03
CA ASP A 1019 -96.49 9.74 4.48
C ASP A 1019 -96.33 9.92 2.96
N ARG A 1020 -96.65 8.85 2.22
CA ARG A 1020 -96.49 8.77 0.76
C ARG A 1020 -97.58 9.55 0.00
N ASP A 1021 -97.20 10.13 -1.13
CA ASP A 1021 -98.13 10.65 -2.14
C ASP A 1021 -98.72 9.46 -2.93
N PRO A 1022 -99.88 9.60 -3.60
CA PRO A 1022 -100.56 8.47 -4.26
C PRO A 1022 -99.68 7.70 -5.28
N GLU A 1023 -98.75 8.40 -5.91
CA GLU A 1023 -97.81 7.92 -6.94
C GLU A 1023 -96.53 7.30 -6.36
N GLU A 1024 -96.29 7.44 -5.04
CA GLU A 1024 -95.10 6.92 -4.37
C GLU A 1024 -95.31 5.48 -3.85
N GLU A 1025 -94.23 4.68 -3.87
CA GLU A 1025 -94.22 3.29 -3.39
C GLU A 1025 -94.59 3.20 -1.90
N ALA A 1026 -95.35 2.17 -1.53
CA ALA A 1026 -95.70 1.92 -0.14
C ALA A 1026 -94.54 1.25 0.60
N TRP A 1027 -94.10 1.85 1.71
CA TRP A 1027 -93.01 1.31 2.53
C TRP A 1027 -93.55 0.49 3.69
N GLU A 1028 -92.73 -0.41 4.23
CA GLU A 1028 -93.02 -1.01 5.52
C GLU A 1028 -93.10 0.07 6.61
N PRO A 1029 -94.00 -0.07 7.60
CA PRO A 1029 -94.08 0.88 8.71
C PRO A 1029 -92.76 0.96 9.49
N PHE A 1030 -92.37 2.17 9.90
CA PHE A 1030 -91.21 2.41 10.75
C PHE A 1030 -91.38 1.83 12.16
N ALA A 1031 -92.61 1.75 12.69
CA ALA A 1031 -92.88 1.06 13.95
C ALA A 1031 -94.35 0.69 14.06
N ASN A 1032 -94.66 -0.30 14.91
CA ASN A 1032 -96.03 -0.75 15.18
C ASN A 1032 -96.31 -0.73 16.69
N LEU A 1033 -97.17 0.18 17.12
CA LEU A 1033 -97.50 0.41 18.54
C LEU A 1033 -98.14 -0.79 19.25
N MET A 1034 -98.66 -1.77 18.50
CA MET A 1034 -99.18 -3.02 19.09
C MET A 1034 -98.09 -4.05 19.39
N LYS A 1035 -96.86 -3.83 18.90
CA LYS A 1035 -95.70 -4.72 19.04
C LYS A 1035 -94.49 -4.06 19.71
N SER A 1036 -94.34 -2.73 19.59
CA SER A 1036 -93.25 -1.97 20.19
C SER A 1036 -93.43 -1.82 21.71
N GLN A 1037 -92.33 -1.88 22.47
CA GLN A 1037 -92.32 -1.54 23.90
C GLN A 1037 -92.32 0.00 24.09
N ASN A 1038 -92.44 0.47 25.34
CA ASN A 1038 -92.33 1.90 25.68
C ASN A 1038 -91.11 2.52 24.95
N TYR A 1039 -91.24 3.78 24.50
CA TYR A 1039 -90.22 4.55 23.76
C TYR A 1039 -90.08 4.29 22.24
N VAL A 1040 -91.20 4.15 21.53
CA VAL A 1040 -91.30 3.85 20.08
C VAL A 1040 -90.49 4.79 19.17
N GLU A 1041 -90.27 6.05 19.54
CA GLU A 1041 -89.54 7.03 18.73
C GLU A 1041 -88.07 6.61 18.49
N PHE A 1042 -87.47 5.85 19.41
CA PHE A 1042 -86.11 5.30 19.23
C PHE A 1042 -86.07 4.15 18.22
N GLU A 1043 -87.11 3.31 18.18
CA GLU A 1043 -87.26 2.27 17.16
C GLU A 1043 -87.46 2.89 15.77
N VAL A 1044 -88.31 3.92 15.68
CA VAL A 1044 -88.54 4.69 14.45
C VAL A 1044 -87.24 5.33 13.97
N PHE A 1045 -86.42 5.87 14.87
CA PHE A 1045 -85.10 6.42 14.53
C PHE A 1045 -84.13 5.33 14.04
N GLY A 1046 -84.12 4.16 14.69
CA GLY A 1046 -83.33 3.01 14.24
C GLY A 1046 -83.67 2.57 12.81
N HIS A 1047 -84.96 2.47 12.49
CA HIS A 1047 -85.40 2.17 11.12
C HIS A 1047 -85.12 3.32 10.14
N PHE A 1048 -85.27 4.57 10.55
CA PHE A 1048 -84.86 5.73 9.74
C PHE A 1048 -83.37 5.67 9.37
N LEU A 1049 -82.50 5.30 10.31
CA LEU A 1049 -81.08 5.11 10.04
C LEU A 1049 -80.82 3.94 9.08
N GLY A 1050 -81.61 2.88 9.17
CA GLY A 1050 -81.51 1.65 8.36
C GLY A 1050 -82.14 1.69 6.96
N LEU A 1051 -82.76 2.80 6.53
CA LEU A 1051 -83.30 2.95 5.18
C LEU A 1051 -82.20 2.82 4.10
N ASP A 1052 -82.54 2.17 2.99
CA ASP A 1052 -81.67 2.16 1.80
C ASP A 1052 -81.51 3.58 1.20
N GLU A 1053 -80.44 3.80 0.45
CA GLU A 1053 -80.05 5.12 -0.03
C GLU A 1053 -81.12 5.81 -0.90
N LYS A 1054 -81.88 5.04 -1.68
CA LYS A 1054 -82.96 5.55 -2.56
C LYS A 1054 -84.16 5.99 -1.73
N SER A 1055 -84.61 5.15 -0.80
CA SER A 1055 -85.73 5.46 0.10
C SER A 1055 -85.36 6.65 1.00
N LYS A 1056 -84.17 6.65 1.60
CA LYS A 1056 -83.69 7.74 2.46
C LYS A 1056 -83.62 9.08 1.73
N SER A 1057 -83.06 9.11 0.52
CA SER A 1057 -83.02 10.34 -0.30
C SER A 1057 -84.43 10.84 -0.65
N THR A 1058 -85.39 9.94 -0.87
CA THR A 1058 -86.77 10.30 -1.20
C THR A 1058 -87.46 10.96 0.00
N LEU A 1059 -87.35 10.34 1.18
CA LEU A 1059 -87.91 10.87 2.43
C LEU A 1059 -87.31 12.23 2.78
N LEU A 1060 -85.99 12.37 2.73
CA LEU A 1060 -85.32 13.63 3.08
C LEU A 1060 -85.69 14.78 2.13
N ARG A 1061 -85.79 14.51 0.83
CA ARG A 1061 -86.21 15.53 -0.14
C ARG A 1061 -87.65 15.98 0.10
N LYS A 1062 -88.54 15.03 0.43
CA LYS A 1062 -89.94 15.34 0.75
C LYS A 1062 -90.07 16.12 2.05
N SER A 1063 -89.34 15.69 3.09
CA SER A 1063 -89.28 16.38 4.37
C SER A 1063 -88.76 17.81 4.22
N ALA A 1064 -87.64 18.03 3.53
CA ALA A 1064 -87.10 19.37 3.27
C ALA A 1064 -88.04 20.28 2.47
N ARG A 1065 -88.74 19.73 1.45
CA ARG A 1065 -89.77 20.46 0.70
C ARG A 1065 -90.89 20.93 1.64
N ARG A 1066 -91.45 20.02 2.43
CA ARG A 1066 -92.52 20.32 3.40
C ARG A 1066 -92.04 21.29 4.49
N GLY A 1067 -90.80 21.16 4.96
CA GLY A 1067 -90.19 22.07 5.92
C GLY A 1067 -90.08 23.49 5.37
N THR A 1068 -89.69 23.63 4.10
CA THR A 1068 -89.64 24.93 3.40
C THR A 1068 -91.04 25.54 3.25
N GLU A 1069 -92.04 24.73 2.89
CA GLU A 1069 -93.44 25.17 2.79
C GLU A 1069 -93.99 25.64 4.14
N LEU A 1070 -93.72 24.91 5.22
CA LEU A 1070 -94.16 25.24 6.59
C LEU A 1070 -93.47 26.50 7.14
N THR A 1071 -92.20 26.72 6.78
CA THR A 1071 -91.43 27.89 7.24
C THR A 1071 -91.66 29.16 6.41
N ALA A 1072 -92.07 29.02 5.14
CA ALA A 1072 -92.42 30.14 4.26
C ALA A 1072 -93.88 30.64 4.42
N SER A 1073 -94.70 29.91 5.19
CA SER A 1073 -96.08 30.29 5.51
C SER A 1073 -96.12 31.54 6.41
N GLU A 1074 -97.02 32.50 6.12
CA GLU A 1074 -97.29 33.64 7.02
C GLU A 1074 -97.89 33.21 8.36
N ASP A 1075 -98.53 32.03 8.41
CA ASP A 1075 -99.05 31.40 9.61
C ASP A 1075 -98.27 30.12 9.94
N ILE A 1076 -97.47 30.18 11.02
CA ILE A 1076 -96.65 29.08 11.54
C ILE A 1076 -97.27 28.41 12.77
N THR A 1077 -98.52 28.71 13.12
CA THR A 1077 -99.18 28.21 14.34
C THR A 1077 -99.21 26.67 14.39
N SER A 1078 -99.50 26.03 13.26
CA SER A 1078 -99.52 24.56 13.13
C SER A 1078 -98.14 23.93 13.33
N LEU A 1079 -97.07 24.59 12.86
CA LEU A 1079 -95.69 24.12 13.04
C LEU A 1079 -95.27 24.20 14.52
N ILE A 1080 -95.58 25.32 15.19
CA ILE A 1080 -95.30 25.49 16.62
C ILE A 1080 -96.04 24.45 17.45
N ALA A 1081 -97.33 24.22 17.17
CA ALA A 1081 -98.12 23.20 17.85
C ALA A 1081 -97.51 21.80 17.70
N LYS A 1082 -97.02 21.46 16.49
CA LYS A 1082 -96.38 20.16 16.25
C LYS A 1082 -95.05 20.01 16.99
N LEU A 1083 -94.23 21.06 17.00
CA LEU A 1083 -92.96 21.07 17.74
C LEU A 1083 -93.17 21.02 19.26
N ASP A 1084 -94.22 21.67 19.78
CA ASP A 1084 -94.62 21.58 21.18
C ASP A 1084 -95.07 20.15 21.54
N GLU A 1085 -95.87 19.49 20.68
CA GLU A 1085 -96.26 18.08 20.83
C GLU A 1085 -95.04 17.15 20.88
N LEU A 1086 -94.12 17.29 19.93
CA LEU A 1086 -92.90 16.49 19.90
C LEU A 1086 -92.06 16.75 21.15
N TYR A 1087 -91.87 18.00 21.55
CA TYR A 1087 -91.09 18.33 22.75
C TYR A 1087 -91.65 17.66 24.01
N GLU A 1088 -92.96 17.72 24.25
CA GLU A 1088 -93.58 17.05 25.40
C GLU A 1088 -93.44 15.53 25.32
N THR A 1089 -93.53 14.96 24.11
CA THR A 1089 -93.32 13.52 23.88
C THR A 1089 -91.90 13.11 24.27
N PHE A 1090 -90.87 13.82 23.79
CA PHE A 1090 -89.48 13.52 24.11
C PHE A 1090 -89.10 13.88 25.56
N LEU A 1091 -89.76 14.87 26.18
CA LEU A 1091 -89.56 15.26 27.58
C LEU A 1091 -90.04 14.15 28.52
N ASN A 1092 -91.29 13.69 28.32
CA ASN A 1092 -91.87 12.60 29.10
C ASN A 1092 -91.07 11.31 28.93
N GLY A 1093 -90.65 11.00 27.70
CA GLY A 1093 -89.80 9.85 27.41
C GLY A 1093 -88.46 9.90 28.16
N ARG A 1094 -87.78 11.05 28.15
CA ARG A 1094 -86.53 11.24 28.92
C ARG A 1094 -86.74 11.06 30.43
N ASP A 1095 -87.80 11.64 31.00
CA ASP A 1095 -88.06 11.65 32.45
C ASP A 1095 -88.38 10.26 32.99
N GLN A 1096 -89.14 9.47 32.24
CA GLN A 1096 -89.37 8.07 32.59
C GLN A 1096 -88.08 7.25 32.49
N LEU A 1097 -87.30 7.44 31.41
CA LEU A 1097 -86.01 6.77 31.22
C LEU A 1097 -84.96 7.14 32.28
N GLU A 1098 -85.06 8.28 32.96
CA GLU A 1098 -84.12 8.66 34.03
C GLU A 1098 -84.08 7.62 35.16
N TYR A 1099 -85.20 6.94 35.41
CA TYR A 1099 -85.33 5.88 36.41
C TYR A 1099 -85.36 4.47 35.79
N GLU A 1100 -85.92 4.32 34.59
CA GLU A 1100 -86.16 3.01 33.94
C GLU A 1100 -84.98 2.51 33.09
N LYS A 1101 -84.00 3.35 32.75
CA LYS A 1101 -82.91 2.98 31.82
C LYS A 1101 -82.06 1.77 32.23
N ILE A 1102 -81.97 1.45 33.52
CA ILE A 1102 -81.16 0.32 34.01
C ILE A 1102 -81.89 -1.02 33.75
N GLU A 1103 -83.20 -0.98 33.56
CA GLU A 1103 -84.06 -2.17 33.36
C GLU A 1103 -84.19 -2.57 31.88
N LEU A 1104 -83.75 -1.71 30.95
CA LEU A 1104 -83.83 -1.93 29.51
C LEU A 1104 -82.46 -2.36 28.94
N ALA A 1105 -82.47 -3.33 28.02
CA ALA A 1105 -81.25 -3.85 27.38
C ALA A 1105 -80.41 -2.75 26.68
N ASN A 1106 -81.08 -1.76 26.09
CA ASN A 1106 -80.45 -0.60 25.43
C ASN A 1106 -80.76 0.72 26.17
N GLY A 1107 -81.11 0.67 27.46
CA GLY A 1107 -81.73 1.80 28.14
C GLY A 1107 -80.86 3.06 28.24
N GLU A 1108 -79.54 2.92 28.34
CA GLU A 1108 -78.65 4.09 28.33
C GLU A 1108 -78.60 4.75 26.93
N GLU A 1109 -78.56 3.97 25.86
CA GLU A 1109 -78.59 4.49 24.48
C GLU A 1109 -79.93 5.19 24.18
N THR A 1110 -81.05 4.55 24.57
CA THR A 1110 -82.39 5.13 24.46
C THR A 1110 -82.48 6.43 25.26
N TYR A 1111 -82.00 6.45 26.52
CA TYR A 1111 -82.00 7.66 27.34
C TYR A 1111 -81.20 8.81 26.69
N GLN A 1112 -80.02 8.52 26.15
CA GLN A 1112 -79.21 9.54 25.47
C GLN A 1112 -79.90 10.07 24.20
N PHE A 1113 -80.54 9.21 23.40
CA PHE A 1113 -81.32 9.63 22.23
C PHE A 1113 -82.44 10.60 22.62
N TYR A 1114 -83.28 10.26 23.60
CA TYR A 1114 -84.37 11.13 24.05
C TYR A 1114 -83.86 12.45 24.61
N LYS A 1115 -82.76 12.41 25.38
CA LYS A 1115 -82.12 13.62 25.92
C LYS A 1115 -81.60 14.55 24.81
N GLN A 1116 -80.99 13.99 23.77
CA GLN A 1116 -80.47 14.78 22.63
C GLN A 1116 -81.60 15.36 21.77
N MET A 1117 -82.60 14.54 21.43
CA MET A 1117 -83.80 14.98 20.69
C MET A 1117 -84.54 16.10 21.42
N LEU A 1118 -84.70 15.97 22.75
CA LEU A 1118 -85.32 16.99 23.59
C LEU A 1118 -84.55 18.32 23.54
N SER A 1119 -83.22 18.27 23.63
CA SER A 1119 -82.37 19.47 23.57
C SER A 1119 -82.53 20.18 22.21
N LYS A 1120 -82.46 19.44 21.11
CA LYS A 1120 -82.58 19.98 19.75
C LYS A 1120 -83.98 20.55 19.48
N LEU A 1121 -85.03 19.84 19.88
CA LEU A 1121 -86.42 20.34 19.79
C LEU A 1121 -86.61 21.63 20.60
N ASN A 1122 -86.01 21.74 21.79
CA ASN A 1122 -86.05 22.96 22.59
C ASN A 1122 -85.44 24.15 21.83
N ASP A 1123 -84.27 23.94 21.21
CA ASP A 1123 -83.56 24.99 20.48
C ASP A 1123 -84.34 25.45 19.24
N ILE A 1124 -84.96 24.53 18.51
CA ILE A 1124 -85.83 24.85 17.37
C ILE A 1124 -87.04 25.67 17.84
N ARG A 1125 -87.71 25.22 18.91
CA ARG A 1125 -88.87 25.93 19.51
C ARG A 1125 -88.50 27.34 19.96
N ARG A 1126 -87.34 27.53 20.59
CA ARG A 1126 -86.86 28.85 21.04
C ARG A 1126 -86.53 29.80 19.90
N LYS A 1127 -86.19 29.30 18.71
CA LYS A 1127 -85.91 30.13 17.52
C LYS A 1127 -87.17 30.57 16.78
N LEU A 1128 -88.28 29.83 16.92
CA LEU A 1128 -89.56 30.09 16.25
C LEU A 1128 -90.57 30.86 17.12
N LYS A 1129 -90.28 31.03 18.40
CA LYS A 1129 -90.98 31.93 19.33
C LYS A 1129 -90.26 33.27 19.39
#